data_AF-A0A1Q3EK90-F1
#
_entry.id   AF-A0A1Q3EK90-F1
#
_cell.length_a   1.000
_cell.length_b   1.000
_cell.length_c   1.000
_cell.angle_alpha   90.00
_cell.angle_beta   90.00
_cell.angle_gamma   90.00
#
_symmetry.space_group_name_H-M   'P 1'
#
loop_
_entity.id
_entity.type
_entity.pdbx_description
1 polymer ?
#
loop_
_entity_poly.entity_id
_entity_poly.type
_entity_poly.pdbx_seq_one_letter_code
_entity_poly.pdbx_strand_id
1 'polypeptide(L)'
;MYNPLHSERSVPKSLLLCLTQHTGKRLRYWLSSPPLFEDIEERAKVERSLLKKLDRRMYLLGLIYILNYIDRQNIAVARLRGFEEDLKLEGAQYASCLAIVYVGYLLTQVPSNMYLEHIGRPSIYLSSCMILWGFISMLTGAARGFYDALIARFCLGFVEAAFFPGALLLISKWYKRDEIGQRTAYLANGLLIANAAGSLLASGILGIMDNAYGIAAWRWLFFVEGALTISVAICAMYILPDFPKTSSGWLSSAEQSLAIRRIQEEYTVDDSPEHPFNGLLLALSDRKVWSLAMILGLHTFSSSFHIYFPTLVQTIGYDPIATLLISTPPWLTAIVAVIIISRHSDKKSERCWHITYSMGVALIGYLIAISTMNSVVRYISFFLMTQIHAGYVCFMAWASTSVSDPPSKRASALALINTGGILASIFVPYAWPSSWGPDYSKSFGIYGLRIYRFLRGLSWVIFCLELYPQWHKNQKLRFTLAPPLFEEPLSSKYSLVAVSTSKPESAAASAAKYSELASNSTGTSVTVKPYHGSAKHIASNIDVGMVAVSVKVLDHKEVASEVIKAGKDLFIEWPAGVRLAETKELYEAAKAKGIRTMIGFQSRFTAYALKAKEIIDNGDLGKILSSTFIVSLTGYWGRLMPANYDYTLSSSNGATMLDIPGGHALDMFTHILGPISSLSAIIKNQFPLTTLTDSDGNPTSRTVPNDSPNQVCVTGTLANGALFTVHFQSPVKEADFNWIINGENGVLRIVDESDRTTKRGFFDATPDVYLNGEKVAVDADNITRRTGLNWQAFANRDVSQYADLEQALKVKEILQAIVKSSEDGRRVEMQ
;
A
#
# COMPACT_ATOMS: atom_id res chain seq x y z
N MET A 1 -56.14 45.53 -1.51
CA MET A 1 -56.33 44.83 -0.22
C MET A 1 -56.06 43.35 -0.45
N TYR A 2 -55.16 42.78 0.36
CA TYR A 2 -54.78 41.36 0.50
C TYR A 2 -54.37 40.53 -0.72
N ASN A 3 -53.06 40.25 -0.81
CA ASN A 3 -52.51 38.89 -1.02
C ASN A 3 -51.01 38.86 -0.64
N PRO A 4 -50.49 37.87 0.11
CA PRO A 4 -49.05 37.73 0.38
C PRO A 4 -48.41 36.72 -0.58
N LEU A 5 -47.48 37.17 -1.44
CA LEU A 5 -46.63 36.28 -2.24
C LEU A 5 -45.25 36.93 -2.47
N HIS A 6 -44.20 36.29 -1.95
CA HIS A 6 -42.89 36.03 -2.59
C HIS A 6 -41.94 35.47 -1.52
N SER A 7 -41.98 34.15 -1.29
CA SER A 7 -41.11 33.14 -1.93
C SER A 7 -39.78 32.97 -1.19
N GLU A 8 -39.82 32.19 -0.11
CA GLU A 8 -38.67 31.43 0.40
C GLU A 8 -38.17 30.52 -0.73
N ARG A 9 -37.00 30.84 -1.31
CA ARG A 9 -36.26 29.87 -2.11
C ARG A 9 -35.62 28.87 -1.15
N SER A 10 -36.34 27.78 -0.92
CA SER A 10 -35.79 26.59 -0.29
C SER A 10 -34.67 26.02 -1.18
N VAL A 11 -33.45 26.00 -0.66
CA VAL A 11 -32.37 25.19 -1.24
C VAL A 11 -32.78 23.73 -1.06
N PRO A 12 -32.81 22.90 -2.12
CA PRO A 12 -33.27 21.52 -1.99
C PRO A 12 -32.33 20.72 -1.09
N LYS A 13 -32.88 20.12 -0.02
CA LYS A 13 -32.21 19.23 0.94
C LYS A 13 -31.55 17.99 0.29
N SER A 14 -31.79 17.74 -0.99
CA SER A 14 -31.23 16.61 -1.74
C SER A 14 -29.75 16.79 -2.13
N LEU A 15 -29.19 18.01 -2.09
CA LEU A 15 -27.76 18.21 -2.40
C LEU A 15 -26.84 17.99 -1.19
N LEU A 16 -27.38 17.87 0.03
CA LEU A 16 -26.60 17.74 1.27
C LEU A 16 -26.18 16.30 1.60
N LEU A 17 -26.71 15.29 0.89
CA LEU A 17 -26.53 13.88 1.24
C LEU A 17 -25.34 13.20 0.54
N CYS A 18 -24.48 13.95 -0.15
CA CYS A 18 -23.33 13.41 -0.86
C CYS A 18 -22.00 14.04 -0.39
N LEU A 19 -21.71 13.98 0.91
CA LEU A 19 -20.37 14.21 1.43
C LEU A 19 -20.05 13.16 2.51
N THR A 20 -19.12 12.28 2.16
CA THR A 20 -18.63 11.12 2.91
C THR A 20 -18.18 11.41 4.34
N GLN A 21 -18.20 10.36 5.18
CA GLN A 21 -18.02 10.23 6.64
C GLN A 21 -16.84 10.96 7.35
N HIS A 22 -16.06 11.83 6.71
CA HIS A 22 -14.98 12.60 7.35
C HIS A 22 -15.38 14.01 7.84
N THR A 23 -16.67 14.40 7.77
CA THR A 23 -17.09 15.81 7.90
C THR A 23 -17.84 16.18 9.18
N GLY A 24 -18.01 15.26 10.15
CA GLY A 24 -18.79 15.53 11.37
C GLY A 24 -18.27 16.67 12.27
N LYS A 25 -16.97 17.00 12.22
CA LYS A 25 -16.39 18.19 12.86
C LYS A 25 -16.37 19.42 11.93
N ARG A 26 -16.25 19.21 10.61
CA ARG A 26 -16.26 20.27 9.58
C ARG A 26 -17.61 21.01 9.55
N LEU A 27 -18.71 20.29 9.74
CA LEU A 27 -20.06 20.86 9.79
C LEU A 27 -20.28 21.79 10.99
N ARG A 28 -19.67 21.49 12.15
CA ARG A 28 -19.81 22.31 13.37
C ARG A 28 -19.12 23.67 13.26
N TYR A 29 -17.99 23.76 12.58
CA TYR A 29 -17.30 25.03 12.33
C TYR A 29 -18.03 25.89 11.28
N TRP A 30 -18.59 25.26 10.24
CA TRP A 30 -19.45 25.93 9.26
C TRP A 30 -20.71 26.56 9.88
N LEU A 31 -21.22 25.96 10.96
CA LEU A 31 -22.37 26.49 11.70
C LEU A 31 -22.00 27.62 12.69
N SER A 32 -20.72 27.80 13.03
CA SER A 32 -20.26 28.76 14.05
C SER A 32 -19.60 30.04 13.50
N SER A 33 -19.40 30.16 12.19
CA SER A 33 -18.74 31.34 11.58
C SER A 33 -19.40 31.72 10.26
N PRO A 34 -19.97 32.94 10.11
CA PRO A 34 -20.65 33.34 8.89
C PRO A 34 -19.70 33.24 7.68
N PRO A 35 -20.14 32.69 6.54
CA PRO A 35 -19.28 32.59 5.35
C PRO A 35 -18.89 34.01 4.89
N LEU A 36 -17.61 34.23 4.61
CA LEU A 36 -17.10 35.51 4.08
C LEU A 36 -17.69 35.86 2.70
N PHE A 37 -18.20 34.85 1.98
CA PHE A 37 -18.79 34.95 0.65
C PHE A 37 -20.02 34.02 0.60
N GLU A 38 -21.17 34.55 0.16
CA GLU A 38 -22.39 33.74 -0.06
C GLU A 38 -22.31 32.92 -1.37
N ASP A 39 -21.48 33.35 -2.34
CA ASP A 39 -21.26 32.69 -3.63
C ASP A 39 -19.91 31.97 -3.72
N ILE A 40 -19.95 30.71 -4.15
CA ILE A 40 -18.79 29.81 -4.33
C ILE A 40 -17.92 30.26 -5.51
N GLU A 41 -18.51 30.78 -6.59
CA GLU A 41 -17.75 31.23 -7.76
C GLU A 41 -16.96 32.52 -7.48
N GLU A 42 -17.56 33.45 -6.76
CA GLU A 42 -16.90 34.68 -6.33
C GLU A 42 -15.69 34.38 -5.42
N ARG A 43 -15.88 33.48 -4.44
CA ARG A 43 -14.80 32.99 -3.59
C ARG A 43 -13.65 32.40 -4.42
N ALA A 44 -13.95 31.55 -5.40
CA ALA A 44 -12.94 30.92 -6.26
C ALA A 44 -12.13 31.95 -7.09
N LYS A 45 -12.77 33.03 -7.57
CA LYS A 45 -12.10 34.11 -8.31
C LYS A 45 -11.13 34.88 -7.41
N VAL A 46 -11.55 35.26 -6.20
CA VAL A 46 -10.70 35.96 -5.22
C VAL A 46 -9.55 35.07 -4.77
N GLU A 47 -9.82 33.79 -4.49
CA GLU A 47 -8.81 32.80 -4.12
C GLU A 47 -7.73 32.65 -5.21
N ARG A 48 -8.11 32.62 -6.49
CA ARG A 48 -7.16 32.54 -7.60
C ARG A 48 -6.31 33.80 -7.75
N SER A 49 -6.89 34.97 -7.49
CA SER A 49 -6.14 36.25 -7.50
C SER A 49 -5.10 36.29 -6.37
N LEU A 50 -5.49 35.89 -5.16
CA LEU A 50 -4.61 35.78 -3.99
C LEU A 50 -3.42 34.85 -4.26
N LEU A 51 -3.67 33.66 -4.81
CA LEU A 51 -2.62 32.69 -5.13
C LEU A 51 -1.62 33.24 -6.14
N LYS A 52 -2.06 33.95 -7.20
CA LYS A 52 -1.14 34.57 -8.17
C LYS A 52 -0.21 35.60 -7.52
N LYS A 53 -0.73 36.41 -6.58
CA LYS A 53 0.09 37.39 -5.84
C LYS A 53 1.10 36.69 -4.93
N LEU A 54 0.67 35.62 -4.25
CA LEU A 54 1.54 34.78 -3.41
C LEU A 54 2.63 34.10 -4.22
N ASP A 55 2.28 33.42 -5.30
CA ASP A 55 3.21 32.69 -6.17
C ASP A 55 4.28 33.64 -6.72
N ARG A 56 3.91 34.85 -7.15
CA ARG A 56 4.85 35.87 -7.64
C ARG A 56 5.93 36.23 -6.61
N ARG A 57 5.57 36.31 -5.33
CA ARG A 57 6.53 36.59 -4.24
C ARG A 57 7.32 35.34 -3.85
N MET A 58 6.67 34.18 -3.84
CA MET A 58 7.30 32.90 -3.46
C MET A 58 8.29 32.38 -4.51
N TYR A 59 8.19 32.78 -5.79
CA TYR A 59 9.22 32.45 -6.80
C TYR A 59 10.62 32.92 -6.40
N LEU A 60 10.72 33.97 -5.57
CA LEU A 60 12.00 34.43 -5.03
C LEU A 60 12.69 33.37 -4.17
N LEU A 61 11.95 32.50 -3.46
CA LEU A 61 12.54 31.37 -2.74
C LEU A 61 13.27 30.41 -3.69
N GLY A 62 12.74 30.20 -4.89
CA GLY A 62 13.39 29.41 -5.92
C GLY A 62 14.72 30.01 -6.36
N LEU A 63 14.75 31.33 -6.61
CA LEU A 63 15.99 32.04 -6.95
C LEU A 63 17.02 31.98 -5.81
N ILE A 64 16.59 32.18 -4.57
CA ILE A 64 17.48 32.08 -3.40
C ILE A 64 18.05 30.66 -3.31
N TYR A 65 17.24 29.63 -3.54
CA TYR A 65 17.70 28.24 -3.53
C TYR A 65 18.69 27.93 -4.67
N ILE A 66 18.51 28.54 -5.84
CA ILE A 66 19.46 28.43 -6.95
C ILE A 66 20.81 29.02 -6.55
N LEU A 67 20.82 30.26 -6.05
CA LEU A 67 22.04 30.91 -5.54
C LEU A 67 22.67 30.06 -4.43
N ASN A 68 21.84 29.46 -3.58
CA ASN A 68 22.27 28.59 -2.51
C ASN A 68 23.15 27.42 -2.98
N TYR A 69 22.68 26.72 -4.00
CA TYR A 69 23.45 25.63 -4.57
C TYR A 69 24.62 26.10 -5.43
N ILE A 70 24.55 27.27 -6.06
CA ILE A 70 25.69 27.85 -6.79
C ILE A 70 26.86 28.04 -5.82
N ASP A 71 26.68 28.79 -4.73
CA ASP A 71 27.75 29.00 -3.73
C ASP A 71 28.27 27.68 -3.12
N ARG A 72 27.37 26.70 -2.92
CA ARG A 72 27.76 25.39 -2.39
C ARG A 72 28.75 24.67 -3.31
N GLN A 73 28.53 24.75 -4.62
CA GLN A 73 29.37 24.11 -5.65
C GLN A 73 30.61 24.92 -6.03
N ASN A 74 30.75 26.17 -5.57
CA ASN A 74 31.89 27.01 -5.95
C ASN A 74 33.24 26.40 -5.66
N ILE A 75 33.39 25.64 -4.57
CA ILE A 75 34.66 24.98 -4.27
C ILE A 75 35.04 23.93 -5.34
N ALA A 76 34.04 23.23 -5.91
CA ALA A 76 34.22 22.20 -6.93
C ALA A 76 34.63 22.80 -8.28
N VAL A 77 34.09 23.97 -8.57
CA VAL A 77 34.41 24.77 -9.75
C VAL A 77 35.77 25.45 -9.60
N ALA A 78 36.02 26.09 -8.45
CA ALA A 78 37.27 26.73 -8.07
C ALA A 78 38.46 25.77 -8.12
N ARG A 79 38.24 24.49 -7.82
CA ARG A 79 39.23 23.42 -7.94
C ARG A 79 39.90 23.37 -9.32
N LEU A 80 39.17 23.65 -10.40
CA LEU A 80 39.72 23.65 -11.76
C LEU A 80 40.71 24.78 -12.05
N ARG A 81 40.76 25.81 -11.20
CA ARG A 81 41.60 27.01 -11.37
C ARG A 81 42.38 27.35 -10.09
N GLY A 82 43.05 26.33 -9.53
CA GLY A 82 44.12 26.52 -8.54
C GLY A 82 43.70 26.60 -7.07
N PHE A 83 42.44 26.31 -6.72
CA PHE A 83 41.97 26.37 -5.32
C PHE A 83 42.78 25.47 -4.36
N GLU A 84 43.07 24.22 -4.74
CA GLU A 84 43.84 23.29 -3.91
C GLU A 84 45.32 23.71 -3.81
N GLU A 85 45.88 24.21 -4.91
CA GLU A 85 47.28 24.62 -5.03
C GLU A 85 47.55 25.89 -4.21
N ASP A 86 46.70 26.91 -4.34
CA ASP A 86 46.83 28.19 -3.63
C ASP A 86 46.70 28.02 -2.10
N LEU A 87 45.84 27.10 -1.65
CA LEU A 87 45.62 26.82 -0.22
C LEU A 87 46.49 25.70 0.34
N LYS A 88 47.33 25.08 -0.50
CA LYS A 88 48.22 23.96 -0.16
C LYS A 88 47.48 22.81 0.53
N LEU A 89 46.35 22.41 -0.04
CA LEU A 89 45.53 21.33 0.53
C LEU A 89 46.17 19.97 0.23
N GLU A 90 46.29 19.14 1.27
CA GLU A 90 46.91 17.82 1.18
C GLU A 90 45.92 16.68 1.49
N GLY A 91 46.08 15.56 0.80
CA GLY A 91 45.35 14.32 1.08
C GLY A 91 43.82 14.50 1.06
N ALA A 92 43.18 14.29 2.21
CA ALA A 92 41.73 14.35 2.36
C ALA A 92 41.18 15.73 2.75
N GLN A 93 42.04 16.76 2.87
CA GLN A 93 41.66 18.09 3.36
C GLN A 93 40.59 18.77 2.49
N TYR A 94 40.69 18.68 1.16
CA TYR A 94 39.64 19.19 0.26
C TYR A 94 38.28 18.52 0.51
N ALA A 95 38.27 17.20 0.67
CA ALA A 95 37.06 16.45 1.02
C ALA A 95 36.50 16.85 2.39
N SER A 96 37.35 17.17 3.37
CA SER A 96 36.93 17.70 4.67
C SER A 96 36.28 19.07 4.56
N CYS A 97 36.79 19.98 3.72
CA CYS A 97 36.16 21.28 3.44
C CYS A 97 34.78 21.17 2.78
N LEU A 98 34.54 20.10 2.02
CA LEU A 98 33.23 19.77 1.46
C LEU A 98 32.28 19.15 2.52
N ALA A 99 32.78 18.23 3.34
CA ALA A 99 31.98 17.49 4.30
C ALA A 99 31.52 18.33 5.50
N ILE A 100 32.38 19.24 6.00
CA ILE A 100 32.13 19.99 7.24
C ILE A 100 30.91 20.92 7.17
N VAL A 101 30.56 21.38 5.96
CA VAL A 101 29.34 22.18 5.70
C VAL A 101 28.10 21.43 6.17
N TYR A 102 28.01 20.13 5.87
CA TYR A 102 26.86 19.30 6.25
C TYR A 102 26.79 19.05 7.77
N VAL A 103 27.94 19.04 8.46
CA VAL A 103 27.98 18.95 9.93
C VAL A 103 27.38 20.22 10.54
N GLY A 104 27.83 21.40 10.09
CA GLY A 104 27.25 22.68 10.52
C GLY A 104 25.75 22.73 10.24
N TYR A 105 25.34 22.29 9.05
CA TYR A 105 23.94 22.26 8.63
C TYR A 105 23.05 21.41 9.55
N LEU A 106 23.46 20.18 9.86
CA LEU A 106 22.68 19.26 10.69
C LEU A 106 22.49 19.76 12.13
N LEU A 107 23.48 20.47 12.68
CA LEU A 107 23.42 20.99 14.05
C LEU A 107 22.36 22.09 14.21
N THR A 108 22.19 22.95 13.21
CA THR A 108 21.37 24.16 13.32
C THR A 108 20.03 24.08 12.60
N GLN A 109 19.82 23.10 11.72
CA GLN A 109 18.58 22.95 10.95
C GLN A 109 17.34 22.96 11.84
N VAL A 110 17.30 22.14 12.90
CA VAL A 110 16.12 22.05 13.78
C VAL A 110 15.98 23.30 14.67
N PRO A 111 17.01 23.73 15.44
CA PRO A 111 16.92 24.92 16.28
C PRO A 111 16.54 26.20 15.52
N SER A 112 17.12 26.41 14.33
CA SER A 112 16.85 27.59 13.51
C SER A 112 15.38 27.69 13.07
N ASN A 113 14.77 26.56 12.69
CA ASN A 113 13.37 26.57 12.25
C ASN A 113 12.39 26.75 13.41
N MET A 114 12.73 26.26 14.61
CA MET A 114 11.95 26.57 15.82
C MET A 114 11.99 28.07 16.13
N TYR A 115 13.17 28.69 15.98
CA TYR A 115 13.32 30.13 16.16
C TYR A 115 12.55 30.93 15.09
N LEU A 116 12.56 30.49 13.83
CA LEU A 116 11.79 31.10 12.74
C LEU A 116 10.28 31.08 13.00
N GLU A 117 9.75 29.97 13.52
CA GLU A 117 8.33 29.88 13.90
C GLU A 117 8.01 30.85 15.05
N HIS A 118 8.90 30.99 16.02
CA HIS A 118 8.72 31.86 17.17
C HIS A 118 8.72 33.35 16.80
N ILE A 119 9.67 33.80 15.95
CA ILE A 119 9.76 35.21 15.53
C ILE A 119 8.63 35.59 14.56
N GLY A 120 8.09 34.62 13.80
CA GLY A 120 6.97 34.81 12.89
C GLY A 120 7.25 35.73 11.69
N ARG A 121 8.51 36.13 11.46
CA ARG A 121 8.95 37.03 10.37
C ARG A 121 9.97 36.37 9.42
N PRO A 122 9.54 35.42 8.58
CA PRO A 122 10.37 34.79 7.55
C PRO A 122 11.12 35.74 6.63
N SER A 123 10.51 36.87 6.24
CA SER A 123 11.11 37.82 5.29
C SER A 123 12.43 38.38 5.82
N ILE A 124 12.47 38.78 7.09
CA ILE A 124 13.66 39.34 7.74
C ILE A 124 14.63 38.22 8.14
N TYR A 125 14.13 37.15 8.76
CA TYR A 125 15.00 36.10 9.27
C TYR A 125 15.75 35.36 8.16
N LEU A 126 15.03 34.84 7.15
CA LEU A 126 15.64 34.11 6.04
C LEU A 126 16.59 35.00 5.24
N SER A 127 16.21 36.26 5.01
CA SER A 127 17.06 37.21 4.29
C SER A 127 18.31 37.61 5.09
N SER A 128 18.21 37.75 6.42
CA SER A 128 19.37 38.03 7.28
C SER A 128 20.35 36.86 7.30
N CYS A 129 19.84 35.63 7.41
CA CYS A 129 20.65 34.42 7.24
C CYS A 129 21.30 34.39 5.85
N MET A 130 20.56 34.78 4.81
CA MET A 130 21.08 34.81 3.44
C MET A 130 22.19 35.86 3.24
N ILE A 131 22.07 37.05 3.84
CA ILE A 131 23.14 38.07 3.83
C ILE A 131 24.39 37.54 4.53
N LEU A 132 24.23 36.95 5.73
CA LEU A 132 25.34 36.40 6.49
C LEU A 132 26.02 35.24 5.76
N TRP A 133 25.22 34.39 5.12
CA TRP A 133 25.68 33.28 4.30
C TRP A 133 26.48 33.78 3.07
N GLY A 134 25.98 34.76 2.31
CA GLY A 134 26.70 35.37 1.20
C GLY A 134 28.02 36.03 1.64
N PHE A 135 28.01 36.70 2.80
CA PHE A 135 29.22 37.27 3.39
C PHE A 135 30.27 36.20 3.75
N ILE A 136 29.85 35.09 4.37
CA ILE A 136 30.75 33.96 4.68
C ILE A 136 31.27 33.28 3.39
N SER A 137 30.46 33.22 2.33
CA SER A 137 30.91 32.77 1.01
C SER A 137 32.07 33.64 0.51
N MET A 138 31.94 34.97 0.59
CA MET A 138 33.03 35.89 0.24
C MET A 138 34.28 35.69 1.11
N LEU A 139 34.13 35.45 2.43
CA LEU A 139 35.26 35.15 3.31
C LEU A 139 36.02 33.88 2.90
N THR A 140 35.34 32.91 2.27
CA THR A 140 36.01 31.72 1.71
C THR A 140 36.99 32.08 0.60
N GLY A 141 36.67 33.10 -0.22
CA GLY A 141 37.59 33.66 -1.22
C GLY A 141 38.82 34.35 -0.61
N ALA A 142 38.76 34.76 0.65
CA ALA A 142 39.86 35.38 1.38
C ALA A 142 40.73 34.38 2.17
N ALA A 143 40.41 33.08 2.12
CA ALA A 143 41.15 32.03 2.82
C ALA A 143 42.62 31.94 2.35
N ARG A 144 43.53 31.66 3.30
CA ARG A 144 44.97 31.54 3.04
C ARG A 144 45.51 30.13 3.27
N GLY A 145 44.71 29.24 3.85
CA GLY A 145 45.06 27.83 4.03
C GLY A 145 43.87 26.98 4.43
N PHE A 146 44.15 25.72 4.76
CA PHE A 146 43.15 24.71 5.10
C PHE A 146 42.20 25.13 6.22
N TYR A 147 42.72 25.61 7.36
CA TYR A 147 41.89 25.94 8.52
C TYR A 147 40.93 27.11 8.26
N ASP A 148 41.39 28.14 7.54
CA ASP A 148 40.54 29.28 7.14
C ASP A 148 39.35 28.80 6.29
N ALA A 149 39.65 27.97 5.28
CA ALA A 149 38.63 27.37 4.42
C ALA A 149 37.69 26.45 5.21
N LEU A 150 38.22 25.63 6.12
CA LEU A 150 37.43 24.70 6.93
C LEU A 150 36.46 25.44 7.86
N ILE A 151 36.93 26.48 8.56
CA ILE A 151 36.11 27.30 9.47
C ILE A 151 35.04 28.06 8.69
N ALA A 152 35.41 28.71 7.58
CA ALA A 152 34.45 29.41 6.72
C ALA A 152 33.34 28.46 6.25
N ARG A 153 33.70 27.23 5.86
CA ARG A 153 32.74 26.20 5.41
C ARG A 153 31.85 25.65 6.52
N PHE A 154 32.37 25.47 7.73
CA PHE A 154 31.55 25.09 8.89
C PHE A 154 30.52 26.18 9.21
N CYS A 155 30.97 27.44 9.29
CA CYS A 155 30.10 28.60 9.54
C CYS A 155 29.07 28.79 8.43
N LEU A 156 29.45 28.54 7.18
CA LEU A 156 28.54 28.57 6.02
C LEU A 156 27.38 27.59 6.24
N GLY A 157 27.69 26.32 6.55
CA GLY A 157 26.70 25.30 6.82
C GLY A 157 25.80 25.62 8.02
N PHE A 158 26.39 26.17 9.08
CA PHE A 158 25.67 26.60 10.29
C PHE A 158 24.57 27.63 9.97
N VAL A 159 24.87 28.61 9.12
CA VAL A 159 23.93 29.69 8.75
C VAL A 159 22.94 29.22 7.68
N GLU A 160 23.40 28.42 6.73
CA GLU A 160 22.63 27.93 5.60
C GLU A 160 21.43 27.05 6.01
N ALA A 161 21.54 26.35 7.15
CA ALA A 161 20.51 25.43 7.65
C ALA A 161 19.13 26.06 7.88
N ALA A 162 19.09 27.39 8.03
CA ALA A 162 17.86 28.15 8.21
C ALA A 162 16.98 28.16 6.96
N PHE A 163 17.59 28.12 5.76
CA PHE A 163 16.90 28.47 4.53
C PHE A 163 15.95 27.38 4.05
N PHE A 164 16.45 26.20 3.69
CA PHE A 164 15.62 25.21 2.98
C PHE A 164 14.41 24.72 3.79
N PRO A 165 14.54 24.30 5.06
CA PRO A 165 13.37 23.90 5.83
C PRO A 165 12.51 25.10 6.23
N GLY A 166 13.09 26.30 6.36
CA GLY A 166 12.35 27.53 6.61
C GLY A 166 11.49 27.95 5.42
N ALA A 167 11.98 27.73 4.19
CA ALA A 167 11.22 27.92 2.96
C ALA A 167 10.03 26.93 2.87
N LEU A 168 10.24 25.67 3.24
CA LEU A 168 9.15 24.68 3.32
C LEU A 168 8.12 25.05 4.39
N LEU A 169 8.56 25.53 5.55
CA LEU A 169 7.68 26.04 6.59
C LEU A 169 6.86 27.23 6.08
N LEU A 170 7.49 28.20 5.43
CA LEU A 170 6.81 29.35 4.85
C LEU A 170 5.75 28.94 3.81
N ILE A 171 6.07 27.99 2.92
CA ILE A 171 5.10 27.41 1.97
C ILE A 171 3.93 26.75 2.72
N SER A 172 4.21 25.96 3.76
CA SER A 172 3.16 25.25 4.51
C SER A 172 2.17 26.17 5.23
N LYS A 173 2.57 27.41 5.55
CA LYS A 173 1.72 28.40 6.22
C LYS A 173 0.81 29.19 5.27
N TRP A 174 1.07 29.15 3.96
CA TRP A 174 0.34 29.92 2.96
C TRP A 174 -0.52 29.10 2.00
N TYR A 175 -0.19 27.81 1.80
CA TYR A 175 -0.81 26.96 0.79
C TYR A 175 -1.55 25.77 1.39
N LYS A 176 -2.61 25.32 0.71
CA LYS A 176 -3.39 24.11 1.03
C LYS A 176 -2.62 22.82 0.71
N ARG A 177 -3.05 21.67 1.24
CA ARG A 177 -2.31 20.38 1.10
C ARG A 177 -2.16 19.94 -0.36
N ASP A 178 -3.17 20.20 -1.18
CA ASP A 178 -3.19 19.94 -2.62
C ASP A 178 -2.34 20.94 -3.43
N GLU A 179 -2.05 22.12 -2.87
CA GLU A 179 -1.27 23.19 -3.49
C GLU A 179 0.25 23.11 -3.19
N ILE A 180 0.63 22.52 -2.05
CA ILE A 180 2.03 22.47 -1.57
C ILE A 180 2.94 21.65 -2.49
N GLY A 181 2.47 20.48 -2.95
CA GLY A 181 3.32 19.52 -3.68
C GLY A 181 4.01 20.11 -4.90
N GLN A 182 3.27 20.84 -5.74
CA GLN A 182 3.80 21.47 -6.96
C GLN A 182 4.83 22.56 -6.65
N ARG A 183 4.63 23.34 -5.58
CA ARG A 183 5.51 24.45 -5.19
C ARG A 183 6.82 23.96 -4.58
N THR A 184 6.73 22.92 -3.75
CA THR A 184 7.91 22.21 -3.24
C THR A 184 8.72 21.59 -4.38
N ALA A 185 8.06 21.07 -5.43
CA ALA A 185 8.75 20.54 -6.61
C ALA A 185 9.49 21.64 -7.40
N TYR A 186 8.90 22.82 -7.59
CA TYR A 186 9.61 23.95 -8.21
C TYR A 186 10.82 24.41 -7.40
N LEU A 187 10.69 24.46 -6.07
CA LEU A 187 11.81 24.77 -5.18
C LEU A 187 12.93 23.72 -5.34
N ALA A 188 12.59 22.42 -5.28
CA ALA A 188 13.56 21.34 -5.41
C ALA A 188 14.31 21.32 -6.77
N ASN A 189 13.65 21.72 -7.86
CA ASN A 189 14.28 21.84 -9.18
C ASN A 189 15.37 22.93 -9.24
N GLY A 190 15.41 23.86 -8.28
CA GLY A 190 16.45 24.89 -8.21
C GLY A 190 17.87 24.31 -8.13
N LEU A 191 18.05 23.13 -7.54
CA LEU A 191 19.34 22.42 -7.52
C LEU A 191 19.92 22.18 -8.93
N LEU A 192 19.10 21.68 -9.84
CA LEU A 192 19.54 21.31 -11.19
C LEU A 192 19.85 22.56 -12.02
N ILE A 193 19.02 23.59 -11.86
CA ILE A 193 19.23 24.89 -12.48
C ILE A 193 20.53 25.51 -11.96
N ALA A 194 20.81 25.41 -10.66
CA ALA A 194 22.04 25.89 -10.04
C ALA A 194 23.29 25.22 -10.62
N ASN A 195 23.30 23.90 -10.80
CA ASN A 195 24.46 23.22 -11.39
C ASN A 195 24.71 23.66 -12.84
N ALA A 196 23.66 23.86 -13.63
CA ALA A 196 23.75 24.33 -15.01
C ALA A 196 24.22 25.79 -15.10
N ALA A 197 23.58 26.68 -14.34
CA ALA A 197 23.81 28.12 -14.34
C ALA A 197 25.13 28.50 -13.65
N GLY A 198 25.47 27.85 -12.53
CA GLY A 198 26.71 28.07 -11.80
C GLY A 198 27.95 27.73 -12.63
N SER A 199 27.91 26.61 -13.37
CA SER A 199 29.01 26.27 -14.30
C SER A 199 29.18 27.31 -15.41
N LEU A 200 28.06 27.85 -15.93
CA LEU A 200 28.08 28.89 -16.95
C LEU A 200 28.61 30.23 -16.41
N LEU A 201 28.10 30.68 -15.24
CA LEU A 201 28.57 31.90 -14.57
C LEU A 201 30.06 31.82 -14.24
N ALA A 202 30.49 30.70 -13.68
CA ALA A 202 31.88 30.48 -13.35
C ALA A 202 32.80 30.43 -14.57
N SER A 203 32.36 29.90 -15.70
CA SER A 203 33.16 29.92 -16.94
C SER A 203 33.49 31.36 -17.37
N GLY A 204 32.55 32.29 -17.20
CA GLY A 204 32.75 33.71 -17.47
C GLY A 204 33.68 34.38 -16.46
N ILE A 205 33.42 34.18 -15.16
CA ILE A 205 34.23 34.79 -14.09
C ILE A 205 35.68 34.28 -14.15
N LEU A 206 35.87 32.96 -14.21
CA LEU A 206 37.18 32.34 -14.25
C LEU A 206 37.93 32.59 -15.57
N GLY A 207 37.21 32.86 -16.66
CA GLY A 207 37.80 33.19 -17.95
C GLY A 207 38.31 34.64 -18.04
N ILE A 208 37.62 35.58 -17.40
CA ILE A 208 37.87 37.02 -17.57
C ILE A 208 38.70 37.60 -16.41
N MET A 209 38.52 37.09 -15.18
CA MET A 209 39.04 37.74 -13.97
C MET A 209 40.34 37.13 -13.44
N ASP A 210 41.02 36.31 -14.24
CA ASP A 210 42.29 35.72 -13.83
C ASP A 210 43.40 36.77 -13.73
N ASN A 211 44.08 36.80 -12.58
CA ASN A 211 45.03 37.86 -12.19
C ASN A 211 44.49 39.29 -12.23
N ALA A 212 43.17 39.49 -12.29
CA ALA A 212 42.57 40.82 -12.17
C ALA A 212 42.89 41.39 -10.78
N TYR A 213 43.52 42.57 -10.75
CA TYR A 213 44.03 43.22 -9.52
C TYR A 213 45.01 42.36 -8.71
N GLY A 214 45.72 41.41 -9.34
CA GLY A 214 46.65 40.49 -8.66
C GLY A 214 45.97 39.42 -7.80
N ILE A 215 44.66 39.20 -8.01
CA ILE A 215 43.86 38.22 -7.29
C ILE A 215 43.58 37.04 -8.22
N ALA A 216 43.77 35.82 -7.72
CA ALA A 216 43.48 34.59 -8.48
C ALA A 216 42.00 34.49 -8.86
N ALA A 217 41.72 33.94 -10.05
CA ALA A 217 40.37 33.82 -10.61
C ALA A 217 39.37 33.16 -9.65
N TRP A 218 39.77 32.10 -8.94
CA TRP A 218 38.89 31.37 -8.03
C TRP A 218 38.43 32.21 -6.84
N ARG A 219 39.21 33.21 -6.39
CA ARG A 219 38.81 34.11 -5.30
C ARG A 219 37.73 35.07 -5.77
N TRP A 220 37.85 35.57 -7.01
CA TRP A 220 36.82 36.40 -7.64
C TRP A 220 35.48 35.68 -7.78
N LEU A 221 35.49 34.37 -8.03
CA LEU A 221 34.27 33.56 -8.04
C LEU A 221 33.47 33.72 -6.73
N PHE A 222 34.12 33.54 -5.59
CA PHE A 222 33.47 33.71 -4.27
C PHE A 222 33.05 35.16 -3.99
N PHE A 223 33.85 36.15 -4.40
CA PHE A 223 33.51 37.57 -4.17
C PHE A 223 32.30 38.03 -4.98
N VAL A 224 32.27 37.70 -6.27
CA VAL A 224 31.20 38.11 -7.19
C VAL A 224 29.89 37.42 -6.82
N GLU A 225 29.92 36.11 -6.62
CA GLU A 225 28.71 35.34 -6.34
C GLU A 225 28.18 35.61 -4.93
N GLY A 226 29.05 35.74 -3.93
CA GLY A 226 28.64 36.16 -2.58
C GLY A 226 28.02 37.56 -2.55
N ALA A 227 28.56 38.51 -3.32
CA ALA A 227 27.98 39.85 -3.44
C ALA A 227 26.62 39.85 -4.16
N LEU A 228 26.47 39.01 -5.20
CA LEU A 228 25.18 38.78 -5.87
C LEU A 228 24.15 38.21 -4.89
N THR A 229 24.55 37.22 -4.09
CA THR A 229 23.72 36.62 -3.05
C THR A 229 23.26 37.67 -2.03
N ILE A 230 24.16 38.52 -1.52
CA ILE A 230 23.80 39.61 -0.59
C ILE A 230 22.82 40.59 -1.24
N SER A 231 23.04 40.95 -2.51
CA SER A 231 22.16 41.88 -3.23
C SER A 231 20.73 41.33 -3.35
N VAL A 232 20.59 40.05 -3.72
CA VAL A 232 19.29 39.38 -3.80
C VAL A 232 18.66 39.22 -2.42
N ALA A 233 19.45 38.96 -1.38
CA ALA A 233 18.96 38.84 -0.01
C ALA A 233 18.37 40.17 0.51
N ILE A 234 19.00 41.30 0.20
CA ILE A 234 18.46 42.63 0.53
C ILE A 234 17.10 42.84 -0.16
N CYS A 235 16.98 42.48 -1.45
CA CYS A 235 15.69 42.52 -2.14
C CYS A 235 14.67 41.56 -1.51
N ALA A 236 15.09 40.37 -1.10
CA ALA A 236 14.23 39.37 -0.48
C ALA A 236 13.62 39.83 0.83
N MET A 237 14.31 40.67 1.60
CA MET A 237 13.80 41.26 2.84
C MET A 237 12.51 42.08 2.62
N TYR A 238 12.31 42.66 1.44
CA TYR A 238 11.12 43.44 1.09
C TYR A 238 10.09 42.68 0.25
N ILE A 239 10.51 41.63 -0.46
CA ILE A 239 9.65 40.90 -1.39
C ILE A 239 9.05 39.65 -0.76
N LEU A 240 9.81 38.92 0.07
CA LEU A 240 9.32 37.69 0.71
C LEU A 240 8.15 38.00 1.66
N PRO A 241 7.09 37.18 1.65
CA PRO A 241 5.99 37.35 2.58
C PRO A 241 6.35 36.80 3.96
N ASP A 242 5.93 37.48 5.01
CA ASP A 242 5.89 36.90 6.36
C ASP A 242 4.74 35.91 6.50
N PHE A 243 4.54 35.32 7.68
CA PHE A 243 3.38 34.45 7.90
C PHE A 243 2.05 35.20 7.78
N PRO A 244 0.93 34.51 7.50
CA PRO A 244 -0.35 35.17 7.24
C PRO A 244 -0.79 36.17 8.32
N LYS A 245 -0.45 35.91 9.60
CA LYS A 245 -0.79 36.80 10.73
C LYS A 245 0.13 38.01 10.88
N THR A 246 1.37 37.91 10.42
CA THR A 246 2.43 38.93 10.60
C THR A 246 2.71 39.73 9.33
N SER A 247 2.32 39.20 8.17
CA SER A 247 2.43 39.86 6.88
C SER A 247 1.59 41.14 6.85
N SER A 248 2.21 42.24 6.44
CA SER A 248 1.55 43.55 6.33
C SER A 248 1.98 44.27 5.04
N GLY A 249 1.11 45.15 4.52
CA GLY A 249 1.47 46.12 3.47
C GLY A 249 1.29 45.71 2.00
N TRP A 250 1.04 44.44 1.67
CA TRP A 250 0.88 44.01 0.26
C TRP A 250 -0.37 43.20 -0.06
N LEU A 251 -1.13 42.81 0.97
CA LEU A 251 -2.46 42.23 0.87
C LEU A 251 -3.48 43.22 1.45
N SER A 252 -4.68 43.26 0.88
CA SER A 252 -5.81 43.92 1.54
C SER A 252 -6.23 43.15 2.79
N SER A 253 -6.87 43.83 3.74
CA SER A 253 -7.37 43.18 4.97
C SER A 253 -8.30 42.00 4.66
N ALA A 254 -9.13 42.12 3.62
CA ALA A 254 -10.02 41.04 3.16
C ALA A 254 -9.24 39.84 2.60
N GLU A 255 -8.20 40.06 1.80
CA GLU A 255 -7.34 39.00 1.27
C GLU A 255 -6.53 38.31 2.37
N GLN A 256 -6.07 39.06 3.37
CA GLN A 256 -5.34 38.51 4.52
C GLN A 256 -6.26 37.66 5.42
N SER A 257 -7.47 38.13 5.70
CA SER A 257 -8.48 37.34 6.40
C SER A 257 -8.84 36.07 5.63
N LEU A 258 -8.98 36.16 4.31
CA LEU A 258 -9.21 34.99 3.45
C LEU A 258 -8.04 34.00 3.52
N ALA A 259 -6.80 34.46 3.48
CA ALA A 259 -5.62 33.60 3.58
C ALA A 259 -5.57 32.84 4.92
N ILE A 260 -5.79 33.53 6.04
CA ILE A 260 -5.83 32.91 7.37
C ILE A 260 -6.96 31.88 7.46
N ARG A 261 -8.16 32.26 6.99
CA ARG A 261 -9.35 31.43 7.05
C ARG A 261 -9.22 30.17 6.19
N ARG A 262 -8.64 30.26 5.00
CA ARG A 262 -8.35 29.10 4.13
C ARG A 262 -7.50 28.04 4.82
N ILE A 263 -6.48 28.47 5.55
CA ILE A 263 -5.59 27.55 6.27
C ILE A 263 -6.32 26.97 7.49
N GLN A 264 -7.07 27.78 8.24
CA GLN A 264 -7.86 27.30 9.39
C GLN A 264 -8.97 26.30 9.01
N GLU A 265 -9.58 26.46 7.84
CA GLU A 265 -10.61 25.53 7.31
C GLU A 265 -10.04 24.14 6.93
N GLU A 266 -8.72 24.04 6.77
CA GLU A 266 -8.04 22.83 6.31
C GLU A 266 -7.27 22.13 7.43
N TYR A 267 -6.70 22.89 8.36
CA TYR A 267 -6.07 22.39 9.57
C TYR A 267 -7.07 22.54 10.73
N THR A 268 -7.97 21.56 10.89
CA THR A 268 -8.70 21.40 12.16
C THR A 268 -7.67 21.25 13.26
N VAL A 269 -7.57 22.26 14.13
CA VAL A 269 -6.78 22.18 15.35
C VAL A 269 -7.38 21.03 16.16
N ASP A 270 -6.70 19.90 16.23
CA ASP A 270 -6.98 18.92 17.27
C ASP A 270 -6.47 19.57 18.57
N ASP A 271 -7.41 20.10 19.37
CA ASP A 271 -7.17 20.64 20.71
C ASP A 271 -6.81 19.55 21.74
N SER A 272 -6.46 18.34 21.30
CA SER A 272 -5.81 17.38 22.18
C SER A 272 -4.36 17.82 22.38
N PRO A 273 -3.91 18.10 23.62
CA PRO A 273 -2.50 18.35 23.89
C PRO A 273 -1.73 17.03 23.69
N GLU A 274 -1.41 16.69 22.44
CA GLU A 274 -0.41 15.66 22.16
C GLU A 274 0.95 16.23 22.56
N HIS A 275 1.67 15.50 23.40
CA HIS A 275 3.05 15.84 23.75
C HIS A 275 3.84 16.05 22.44
N PRO A 276 4.61 17.15 22.26
CA PRO A 276 5.26 17.50 20.98
C PRO A 276 6.22 16.40 20.47
N PHE A 277 6.66 15.52 21.36
CA PHE A 277 7.52 14.38 21.07
C PHE A 277 6.78 13.09 20.68
N ASN A 278 5.46 13.00 20.84
CA ASN A 278 4.72 11.76 20.56
C ASN A 278 4.80 11.37 19.07
N GLY A 279 4.61 12.34 18.17
CA GLY A 279 4.79 12.12 16.72
C GLY A 279 6.21 11.69 16.35
N LEU A 280 7.23 12.22 17.05
CA LEU A 280 8.63 11.82 16.86
C LEU A 280 8.89 10.39 17.35
N LEU A 281 8.40 10.03 18.55
CA LEU A 281 8.53 8.68 19.11
C LEU A 281 7.84 7.63 18.22
N LEU A 282 6.66 7.95 17.70
CA LEU A 282 5.94 7.11 16.73
C LEU A 282 6.72 6.94 15.42
N ALA A 283 7.39 8.00 14.95
CA ALA A 283 8.20 7.94 13.73
C ALA A 283 9.50 7.15 13.94
N LEU A 284 10.17 7.31 15.09
CA LEU A 284 11.37 6.56 15.47
C LEU A 284 11.07 5.06 15.69
N SER A 285 9.87 4.72 16.15
CA SER A 285 9.44 3.33 16.38
C SER A 285 9.01 2.62 15.08
N ASP A 286 8.79 3.37 14.00
CA ASP A 286 8.29 2.82 12.74
C ASP A 286 9.43 2.32 11.85
N ARG A 287 9.50 1.00 11.66
CA ARG A 287 10.50 0.34 10.80
C ARG A 287 10.45 0.83 9.34
N LYS A 288 9.29 1.27 8.84
CA LYS A 288 9.17 1.82 7.49
C LYS A 288 9.92 3.15 7.34
N VAL A 289 9.92 3.99 8.38
CA VAL A 289 10.61 5.30 8.37
C VAL A 289 12.12 5.10 8.24
N TRP A 290 12.71 4.19 9.01
CA TRP A 290 14.13 3.84 8.89
C TRP A 290 14.48 3.23 7.54
N SER A 291 13.60 2.40 6.99
CA SER A 291 13.78 1.82 5.65
C SER A 291 13.81 2.92 4.58
N LEU A 292 12.84 3.85 4.60
CA LEU A 292 12.78 4.98 3.68
C LEU A 292 13.97 5.94 3.87
N ALA A 293 14.41 6.19 5.11
CA ALA A 293 15.58 7.02 5.42
C ALA A 293 16.88 6.40 4.84
N MET A 294 17.06 5.10 5.00
CA MET A 294 18.20 4.37 4.44
C MET A 294 18.19 4.39 2.91
N ILE A 295 17.01 4.18 2.30
CA ILE A 295 16.83 4.25 0.84
C ILE A 295 17.20 5.66 0.35
N LEU A 296 16.70 6.73 0.99
CA LEU A 296 17.08 8.10 0.66
C LEU A 296 18.58 8.35 0.82
N GLY A 297 19.20 7.86 1.90
CA GLY A 297 20.65 7.97 2.11
C GLY A 297 21.47 7.32 0.99
N LEU A 298 21.07 6.12 0.54
CA LEU A 298 21.71 5.44 -0.59
C LEU A 298 21.51 6.20 -1.90
N HIS A 299 20.32 6.77 -2.11
CA HIS A 299 20.04 7.61 -3.28
C HIS A 299 20.92 8.87 -3.26
N THR A 300 20.93 9.60 -2.14
CA THR A 300 21.71 10.84 -1.98
C THR A 300 23.18 10.55 -2.24
N PHE A 301 23.72 9.48 -1.66
CA PHE A 301 25.09 9.06 -1.91
C PHE A 301 25.37 8.88 -3.41
N SER A 302 24.49 8.16 -4.10
CA SER A 302 24.62 7.88 -5.54
C SER A 302 24.50 9.15 -6.40
N SER A 303 23.65 10.11 -6.03
CA SER A 303 23.50 11.38 -6.76
C SER A 303 24.60 12.40 -6.48
N SER A 304 25.50 12.14 -5.52
CA SER A 304 26.44 13.14 -5.03
C SER A 304 27.75 13.25 -5.82
N PHE A 305 27.85 12.59 -6.97
CA PHE A 305 28.94 12.80 -7.94
C PHE A 305 29.00 14.25 -8.43
N HIS A 306 27.89 14.98 -8.33
CA HIS A 306 27.76 16.38 -8.75
C HIS A 306 28.80 17.31 -8.08
N ILE A 307 29.22 16.98 -6.85
CA ILE A 307 30.24 17.72 -6.06
C ILE A 307 31.63 17.67 -6.72
N TYR A 308 31.88 16.71 -7.59
CA TYR A 308 33.11 16.58 -8.35
C TYR A 308 32.89 16.71 -9.85
N PHE A 309 31.69 17.10 -10.29
CA PHE A 309 31.30 17.04 -11.69
C PHE A 309 32.24 17.81 -12.63
N PRO A 310 32.66 19.06 -12.33
CA PRO A 310 33.62 19.76 -13.18
C PRO A 310 34.96 19.02 -13.29
N THR A 311 35.45 18.43 -12.19
CA THR A 311 36.66 17.59 -12.19
C THR A 311 36.49 16.34 -13.05
N LEU A 312 35.32 15.69 -13.00
CA LEU A 312 35.02 14.52 -13.82
C LEU A 312 34.96 14.88 -15.30
N VAL A 313 34.37 16.02 -15.65
CA VAL A 313 34.32 16.50 -17.03
C VAL A 313 35.72 16.91 -17.53
N GLN A 314 36.58 17.46 -16.66
CA GLN A 314 37.96 17.83 -17.00
C GLN A 314 38.78 16.63 -17.49
N THR A 315 38.46 15.42 -17.03
CA THR A 315 39.16 14.19 -17.48
C THR A 315 38.98 13.89 -18.98
N ILE A 316 38.07 14.58 -19.68
CA ILE A 316 37.91 14.52 -21.13
C ILE A 316 39.10 15.19 -21.85
N GLY A 317 39.81 16.11 -21.18
CA GLY A 317 41.01 16.77 -21.70
C GLY A 317 40.80 18.17 -22.26
N TYR A 318 39.65 18.80 -22.03
CA TYR A 318 39.41 20.21 -22.38
C TYR A 318 40.06 21.17 -21.38
N ASP A 319 40.30 22.41 -21.80
CA ASP A 319 40.74 23.46 -20.89
C ASP A 319 39.68 23.74 -19.80
N PRO A 320 40.03 24.37 -18.66
CA PRO A 320 39.11 24.60 -17.56
C PRO A 320 37.83 25.39 -17.94
N ILE A 321 37.92 26.34 -18.88
CA ILE A 321 36.78 27.17 -19.28
C ILE A 321 35.84 26.35 -20.16
N ALA A 322 36.38 25.68 -21.18
CA ALA A 322 35.60 24.77 -22.02
C ALA A 322 34.98 23.64 -21.20
N THR A 323 35.70 23.10 -20.21
CA THR A 323 35.21 22.08 -19.27
C THR A 323 33.95 22.55 -18.53
N LEU A 324 33.94 23.80 -18.04
CA LEU A 324 32.76 24.37 -17.36
C LEU A 324 31.59 24.58 -18.31
N LEU A 325 31.86 25.05 -19.54
CA LEU A 325 30.82 25.22 -20.56
C LEU A 325 30.15 23.89 -20.95
N ILE A 326 30.94 22.84 -21.19
CA ILE A 326 30.41 21.51 -21.53
C ILE A 326 29.84 20.76 -20.32
N SER A 327 30.06 21.26 -19.09
CA SER A 327 29.40 20.74 -17.89
C SER A 327 27.91 21.14 -17.85
N THR A 328 27.51 22.22 -18.51
CA THR A 328 26.12 22.71 -18.48
C THR A 328 25.10 21.81 -19.20
N PRO A 329 25.33 21.29 -20.43
CA PRO A 329 24.34 20.50 -21.17
C PRO A 329 23.80 19.24 -20.45
N PRO A 330 24.62 18.40 -19.78
CA PRO A 330 24.12 17.26 -19.01
C PRO A 330 23.07 17.66 -17.95
N TRP A 331 23.23 18.82 -17.31
CA TRP A 331 22.28 19.33 -16.32
C TRP A 331 20.98 19.82 -16.96
N LEU A 332 21.06 20.51 -18.11
CA LEU A 332 19.88 20.96 -18.86
C LEU A 332 19.00 19.78 -19.30
N THR A 333 19.62 18.69 -19.78
CA THR A 333 18.87 17.48 -20.15
C THR A 333 18.21 16.81 -18.94
N ALA A 334 18.87 16.79 -17.78
CA ALA A 334 18.29 16.29 -16.56
C ALA A 334 17.07 17.11 -16.10
N ILE A 335 17.11 18.44 -16.24
CA ILE A 335 15.95 19.32 -15.94
C ILE A 335 14.74 18.91 -16.78
N VAL A 336 14.92 18.76 -18.10
CA VAL A 336 13.84 18.36 -19.01
C VAL A 336 13.31 16.97 -18.63
N ALA A 337 14.20 16.01 -18.38
CA ALA A 337 13.82 14.65 -18.00
C ALA A 337 13.05 14.60 -16.67
N VAL A 338 13.49 15.35 -15.65
CA VAL A 338 12.79 15.45 -14.37
C VAL A 338 11.37 15.96 -14.55
N ILE A 339 11.16 16.99 -15.39
CA ILE A 339 9.81 17.54 -15.67
C ILE A 339 8.94 16.49 -16.37
N ILE A 340 9.48 15.77 -17.37
CA ILE A 340 8.72 14.75 -18.11
C ILE A 340 8.37 13.56 -17.23
N ILE A 341 9.36 13.00 -16.52
CA ILE A 341 9.24 11.79 -15.70
C ILE A 341 8.32 12.06 -14.50
N SER A 342 8.46 13.20 -13.82
CA SER A 342 7.59 13.55 -12.69
C SER A 342 6.13 13.71 -13.12
N ARG A 343 5.87 14.42 -14.23
CA ARG A 343 4.50 14.58 -14.76
C ARG A 343 3.88 13.28 -15.21
N HIS A 344 4.67 12.40 -15.84
CA HIS A 344 4.20 11.08 -16.24
C HIS A 344 3.93 10.18 -15.02
N SER A 345 4.81 10.23 -14.02
CA SER A 345 4.63 9.54 -12.73
C SER A 345 3.34 9.96 -12.03
N ASP A 346 3.04 11.27 -11.97
CA ASP A 346 1.81 11.76 -11.37
C ASP A 346 0.56 11.37 -12.17
N LYS A 347 0.63 11.38 -13.51
CA LYS A 347 -0.48 10.97 -14.38
C LYS A 347 -0.83 9.48 -14.25
N LYS A 348 0.18 8.62 -14.13
CA LYS A 348 0.01 7.16 -14.05
C LYS A 348 -0.11 6.64 -12.61
N SER A 349 0.27 7.43 -11.61
CA SER A 349 0.38 7.02 -10.20
C SER A 349 1.32 5.83 -9.96
N GLU A 350 2.28 5.62 -10.87
CA GLU A 350 3.23 4.48 -10.89
C GLU A 350 4.63 4.92 -10.42
N ARG A 351 4.75 5.50 -9.22
CA ARG A 351 5.97 6.18 -8.75
C ARG A 351 7.20 5.28 -8.69
N CYS A 352 7.02 4.02 -8.29
CA CYS A 352 8.07 3.01 -8.16
C CYS A 352 8.81 2.71 -9.47
N TRP A 353 8.09 2.62 -10.59
CA TRP A 353 8.68 2.35 -11.91
C TRP A 353 9.52 3.51 -12.41
N HIS A 354 9.09 4.74 -12.15
CA HIS A 354 9.81 5.95 -12.56
C HIS A 354 11.12 6.13 -11.81
N ILE A 355 11.14 5.81 -10.50
CA ILE A 355 12.37 5.78 -9.69
C ILE A 355 13.33 4.71 -10.25
N THR A 356 12.82 3.51 -10.49
CA THR A 356 13.60 2.36 -10.97
C THR A 356 14.22 2.64 -12.33
N TYR A 357 13.44 3.16 -13.28
CA TYR A 357 13.90 3.51 -14.62
C TYR A 357 15.00 4.58 -14.59
N SER A 358 14.76 5.69 -13.87
CA SER A 358 15.73 6.78 -13.74
C SER A 358 17.07 6.30 -13.17
N MET A 359 17.03 5.44 -12.14
CA MET A 359 18.25 4.89 -11.55
C MET A 359 18.91 3.83 -12.42
N GLY A 360 18.14 3.06 -13.19
CA GLY A 360 18.68 2.13 -14.20
C GLY A 360 19.45 2.86 -15.29
N VAL A 361 18.91 3.97 -15.80
CA VAL A 361 19.62 4.82 -16.77
C VAL A 361 20.91 5.40 -16.17
N ALA A 362 20.87 5.88 -14.93
CA ALA A 362 22.07 6.35 -14.24
C ALA A 362 23.11 5.25 -14.06
N LEU A 363 22.70 4.02 -13.70
CA LEU A 363 23.59 2.86 -13.58
C LEU A 363 24.33 2.57 -14.90
N ILE A 364 23.63 2.63 -16.03
CA ILE A 364 24.26 2.48 -17.36
C ILE A 364 25.31 3.57 -17.57
N GLY A 365 25.01 4.82 -17.20
CA GLY A 365 25.99 5.91 -17.21
C GLY A 365 27.25 5.59 -16.40
N TYR A 366 27.10 5.13 -15.15
CA TYR A 366 28.23 4.72 -14.33
C TYR A 366 29.04 3.57 -14.94
N LEU A 367 28.38 2.55 -15.50
CA LEU A 367 29.06 1.41 -16.15
C LEU A 367 29.84 1.85 -17.38
N ILE A 368 29.27 2.73 -18.20
CA ILE A 368 29.97 3.30 -19.36
C ILE A 368 31.19 4.11 -18.91
N ALA A 369 31.04 4.97 -17.90
CA ALA A 369 32.13 5.78 -17.36
C ALA A 369 33.30 4.95 -16.81
N ILE A 370 33.03 3.76 -16.26
CA ILE A 370 34.05 2.80 -15.80
C ILE A 370 34.76 2.12 -16.98
N SER A 371 34.00 1.82 -18.05
CA SER A 371 34.46 0.95 -19.13
C SER A 371 35.41 1.62 -20.13
N THR A 372 35.41 2.95 -20.23
CA THR A 372 36.16 3.65 -21.28
C THR A 372 36.59 5.06 -20.92
N MET A 373 37.76 5.44 -21.43
CA MET A 373 38.31 6.80 -21.39
C MET A 373 38.07 7.58 -22.69
N ASN A 374 37.34 7.01 -23.66
CA ASN A 374 37.01 7.70 -24.90
C ASN A 374 36.17 8.96 -24.60
N SER A 375 36.64 10.12 -25.05
CA SER A 375 36.05 11.44 -24.76
C SER A 375 34.55 11.52 -25.07
N VAL A 376 34.11 11.00 -26.22
CA VAL A 376 32.71 11.09 -26.66
C VAL A 376 31.83 10.18 -25.81
N VAL A 377 32.24 8.92 -25.65
CA VAL A 377 31.45 7.92 -24.91
C VAL A 377 31.37 8.28 -23.43
N ARG A 378 32.47 8.79 -22.86
CA ARG A 378 32.51 9.26 -21.47
C ARG A 378 31.65 10.51 -21.28
N TYR A 379 31.62 11.44 -22.23
CA TYR A 379 30.72 12.59 -22.16
C TYR A 379 29.24 12.16 -22.18
N ILE A 380 28.86 11.22 -23.06
CA ILE A 380 27.50 10.64 -23.09
C ILE A 380 27.13 10.01 -21.74
N SER A 381 28.08 9.35 -21.08
CA SER A 381 27.86 8.74 -19.77
C SER A 381 27.39 9.75 -18.71
N PHE A 382 27.87 11.00 -18.77
CA PHE A 382 27.47 12.05 -17.85
C PHE A 382 26.02 12.49 -18.03
N PHE A 383 25.47 12.48 -19.26
CA PHE A 383 24.05 12.73 -19.50
C PHE A 383 23.16 11.66 -18.87
N LEU A 384 23.62 10.41 -18.88
CA LEU A 384 22.89 9.29 -18.30
C LEU A 384 22.96 9.34 -16.76
N MET A 385 24.13 9.66 -16.20
CA MET A 385 24.33 9.81 -14.76
C MET A 385 23.45 10.89 -14.14
N THR A 386 23.28 12.04 -14.79
CA THR A 386 22.45 13.13 -14.25
C THR A 386 20.95 12.77 -14.19
N GLN A 387 20.51 11.70 -14.89
CA GLN A 387 19.12 11.23 -14.82
C GLN A 387 18.71 10.73 -13.43
N ILE A 388 19.66 10.41 -12.56
CA ILE A 388 19.38 9.96 -11.18
C ILE A 388 18.54 10.98 -10.38
N HIS A 389 18.60 12.27 -10.75
CA HIS A 389 17.83 13.31 -10.07
C HIS A 389 16.32 13.24 -10.36
N ALA A 390 15.90 12.64 -11.47
CA ALA A 390 14.48 12.38 -11.73
C ALA A 390 13.90 11.36 -10.73
N GLY A 391 14.68 10.32 -10.41
CA GLY A 391 14.37 9.31 -9.41
C GLY A 391 14.27 9.90 -8.00
N TYR A 392 15.16 10.83 -7.66
CA TYR A 392 15.12 11.54 -6.37
C TYR A 392 13.78 12.25 -6.13
N VAL A 393 13.31 13.02 -7.11
CA VAL A 393 12.06 13.77 -7.01
C VAL A 393 10.87 12.83 -6.87
N CYS A 394 10.81 11.76 -7.67
CA CYS A 394 9.75 10.76 -7.59
C CYS A 394 9.78 10.01 -6.25
N PHE A 395 10.97 9.72 -5.72
CA PHE A 395 11.14 9.08 -4.42
C PHE A 395 10.64 9.96 -3.28
N MET A 396 10.97 11.26 -3.27
CA MET A 396 10.49 12.18 -2.23
C MET A 396 8.96 12.27 -2.22
N ALA A 397 8.34 12.31 -3.40
CA ALA A 397 6.88 12.25 -3.52
C ALA A 397 6.32 10.92 -2.97
N TRP A 398 6.93 9.78 -3.31
CA TRP A 398 6.51 8.46 -2.84
C TRP A 398 6.67 8.27 -1.32
N ALA A 399 7.79 8.72 -0.74
CA ALA A 399 8.06 8.66 0.69
C ALA A 399 7.01 9.46 1.49
N SER A 400 6.58 10.62 0.98
CA SER A 400 5.54 11.46 1.59
C SER A 400 4.17 10.78 1.67
N THR A 401 3.84 9.94 0.69
CA THR A 401 2.58 9.20 0.65
C THR A 401 2.63 7.86 1.40
N SER A 402 3.83 7.33 1.65
CA SER A 402 4.03 6.00 2.24
C SER A 402 3.96 5.99 3.77
N VAL A 403 4.17 7.14 4.42
CA VAL A 403 4.01 7.28 5.87
C VAL A 403 2.59 7.73 6.19
N SER A 404 1.78 6.80 6.72
CA SER A 404 0.39 7.02 7.13
C SER A 404 0.25 7.62 8.54
N ASP A 405 -1.00 8.00 8.87
CA ASP A 405 -1.46 8.73 10.07
C ASP A 405 -0.86 8.27 11.42
N PRO A 406 -0.82 9.16 12.45
CA PRO A 406 -1.35 10.54 12.50
C PRO A 406 -0.48 11.60 11.79
N PRO A 407 -1.02 12.79 11.49
CA PRO A 407 -0.29 13.87 10.81
C PRO A 407 1.01 14.31 11.51
N SER A 408 1.03 14.27 12.86
CA SER A 408 2.21 14.56 13.69
C SER A 408 3.34 13.57 13.43
N LYS A 409 3.03 12.27 13.34
CA LYS A 409 3.97 11.21 12.97
C LYS A 409 4.51 11.41 11.54
N ARG A 410 3.63 11.71 10.59
CA ARG A 410 4.02 11.90 9.18
C ARG A 410 5.02 13.05 9.00
N ALA A 411 4.81 14.17 9.67
CA ALA A 411 5.73 15.31 9.63
C ALA A 411 7.12 14.95 10.20
N SER A 412 7.15 14.35 11.39
CA SER A 412 8.40 13.90 12.02
C SER A 412 9.13 12.82 11.23
N ALA A 413 8.38 11.89 10.62
CA ALA A 413 8.94 10.84 9.78
C ALA A 413 9.61 11.40 8.51
N LEU A 414 8.97 12.36 7.82
CA LEU A 414 9.57 12.97 6.63
C LEU A 414 10.83 13.77 6.97
N ALA A 415 10.82 14.45 8.12
CA ALA A 415 12.02 15.11 8.63
C ALA A 415 13.14 14.09 8.90
N LEU A 416 12.86 12.98 9.60
CA LEU A 416 13.82 11.91 9.87
C LEU A 416 14.37 11.28 8.58
N ILE A 417 13.50 11.00 7.60
CA ILE A 417 13.89 10.46 6.29
C ILE A 417 14.88 11.41 5.61
N ASN A 418 14.54 12.70 5.53
CA ASN A 418 15.40 13.72 4.92
C ASN A 418 16.73 13.89 5.66
N THR A 419 16.72 13.90 6.99
CA THR A 419 17.93 13.95 7.83
C THR A 419 18.84 12.75 7.58
N GLY A 420 18.28 11.53 7.48
CA GLY A 420 19.03 10.33 7.10
C GLY A 420 19.64 10.43 5.70
N GLY A 421 18.93 11.09 4.78
CA GLY A 421 19.46 11.45 3.46
C GLY A 421 20.66 12.40 3.51
N ILE A 422 20.57 13.48 4.28
CA ILE A 422 21.63 14.49 4.41
C ILE A 422 22.87 13.91 5.11
N LEU A 423 22.70 13.04 6.10
CA LEU A 423 23.79 12.37 6.81
C LEU A 423 24.78 11.66 5.85
N ALA A 424 24.28 11.09 4.75
CA ALA A 424 25.12 10.47 3.73
C ALA A 424 26.10 11.46 3.08
N SER A 425 25.73 12.75 2.98
CA SER A 425 26.52 13.81 2.33
C SER A 425 27.80 14.17 3.09
N ILE A 426 27.93 13.80 4.36
CA ILE A 426 29.18 13.93 5.13
C ILE A 426 30.26 12.98 4.59
N PHE A 427 29.86 11.77 4.17
CA PHE A 427 30.80 10.73 3.75
C PHE A 427 31.13 10.79 2.25
N VAL A 428 30.22 11.32 1.43
CA VAL A 428 30.39 11.38 -0.03
C VAL A 428 31.69 12.06 -0.47
N PRO A 429 32.10 13.23 0.07
CA PRO A 429 33.29 13.92 -0.42
C PRO A 429 34.56 13.06 -0.42
N TYR A 430 34.65 12.07 0.48
CA TYR A 430 35.77 11.15 0.59
C TYR A 430 35.75 10.01 -0.45
N ALA A 431 34.70 9.91 -1.27
CA ALA A 431 34.54 8.85 -2.27
C ALA A 431 35.22 9.17 -3.63
N TRP A 432 35.86 10.34 -3.76
CA TRP A 432 36.55 10.78 -4.98
C TRP A 432 37.98 11.26 -4.69
N PRO A 433 38.85 10.41 -4.10
CA PRO A 433 40.22 10.80 -3.81
C PRO A 433 41.00 11.08 -5.11
N SER A 434 41.83 12.12 -5.11
CA SER A 434 42.64 12.51 -6.28
C SER A 434 43.56 11.39 -6.78
N SER A 435 43.99 10.50 -5.87
CA SER A 435 44.83 9.33 -6.20
C SER A 435 44.15 8.28 -7.08
N TRP A 436 42.84 8.36 -7.28
CA TRP A 436 42.09 7.48 -8.17
C TRP A 436 41.78 8.14 -9.52
N GLY A 437 42.19 9.39 -9.74
CA GLY A 437 42.11 10.03 -11.05
C GLY A 437 43.26 9.58 -11.98
N PRO A 438 43.12 9.76 -13.31
CA PRO A 438 42.04 10.44 -14.03
C PRO A 438 40.87 9.53 -14.45
N ASP A 439 40.97 8.22 -14.28
CA ASP A 439 39.92 7.27 -14.67
C ASP A 439 38.79 7.17 -13.64
N TYR A 440 39.09 7.33 -12.35
CA TYR A 440 38.14 7.25 -11.23
C TYR A 440 37.28 5.97 -11.24
N SER A 441 37.77 4.89 -11.85
CA SER A 441 37.05 3.62 -12.02
C SER A 441 36.53 3.05 -10.70
N LYS A 442 37.33 3.16 -9.64
CA LYS A 442 36.96 2.76 -8.27
C LYS A 442 35.78 3.57 -7.73
N SER A 443 35.79 4.90 -7.91
CA SER A 443 34.69 5.77 -7.48
C SER A 443 33.41 5.46 -8.25
N PHE A 444 33.48 5.41 -9.58
CA PHE A 444 32.31 5.05 -10.39
C PHE A 444 31.77 3.65 -10.05
N GLY A 445 32.65 2.68 -9.76
CA GLY A 445 32.26 1.33 -9.33
C GLY A 445 31.54 1.31 -7.98
N ILE A 446 32.01 2.09 -6.99
CA ILE A 446 31.33 2.24 -5.70
C ILE A 446 29.92 2.81 -5.91
N TYR A 447 29.78 3.85 -6.74
CA TYR A 447 28.49 4.48 -7.01
C TYR A 447 27.54 3.55 -7.77
N GLY A 448 28.03 2.86 -8.81
CA GLY A 448 27.26 1.86 -9.56
C GLY A 448 26.78 0.69 -8.67
N LEU A 449 27.65 0.15 -7.81
CA LEU A 449 27.29 -0.92 -6.86
C LEU A 449 26.22 -0.46 -5.85
N ARG A 450 26.28 0.81 -5.41
CA ARG A 450 25.29 1.40 -4.51
C ARG A 450 23.94 1.56 -5.20
N ILE A 451 23.90 2.00 -6.46
CA ILE A 451 22.68 2.05 -7.26
C ILE A 451 22.09 0.65 -7.45
N TYR A 452 22.92 -0.35 -7.76
CA TYR A 452 22.46 -1.75 -7.87
C TYR A 452 21.86 -2.26 -6.56
N ARG A 453 22.51 -2.01 -5.41
CA ARG A 453 21.99 -2.37 -4.08
C ARG A 453 20.69 -1.64 -3.75
N PHE A 454 20.58 -0.37 -4.12
CA PHE A 454 19.34 0.41 -4.01
C PHE A 454 18.23 -0.23 -4.85
N LEU A 455 18.48 -0.54 -6.12
CA LEU A 455 17.49 -1.13 -7.02
C LEU A 455 16.98 -2.49 -6.50
N ARG A 456 17.88 -3.31 -5.93
CA ARG A 456 17.48 -4.55 -5.24
C ARG A 456 16.63 -4.30 -4.00
N GLY A 457 17.00 -3.32 -3.17
CA GLY A 457 16.24 -2.93 -1.98
C GLY A 457 14.86 -2.37 -2.33
N LEU A 458 14.77 -1.52 -3.36
CA LEU A 458 13.51 -0.97 -3.85
C LEU A 458 12.61 -2.08 -4.43
N SER A 459 13.18 -3.03 -5.19
CA SER A 459 12.45 -4.19 -5.71
C SER A 459 11.86 -5.05 -4.58
N TRP A 460 12.59 -5.23 -3.48
CA TRP A 460 12.10 -5.93 -2.28
C TRP A 460 10.96 -5.16 -1.60
N VAL A 461 11.08 -3.83 -1.48
CA VAL A 461 10.04 -3.00 -0.89
C VAL A 461 8.77 -2.95 -1.76
N ILE A 462 8.91 -2.87 -3.09
CA ILE A 462 7.79 -2.98 -4.04
C ILE A 462 7.11 -4.34 -3.92
N PHE A 463 7.89 -5.42 -3.82
CA PHE A 463 7.35 -6.76 -3.57
C PHE A 463 6.53 -6.80 -2.28
N CYS A 464 7.05 -6.29 -1.17
CA CYS A 464 6.35 -6.32 0.11
C CYS A 464 5.16 -5.36 0.21
N LEU A 465 5.22 -4.17 -0.41
CA LEU A 465 4.21 -3.12 -0.22
C LEU A 465 3.12 -3.10 -1.31
N GLU A 466 3.43 -3.47 -2.55
CA GLU A 466 2.49 -3.36 -3.67
C GLU A 466 2.09 -4.73 -4.23
N LEU A 467 3.07 -5.58 -4.52
CA LEU A 467 2.80 -6.88 -5.16
C LEU A 467 2.31 -7.94 -4.18
N TYR A 468 2.81 -7.97 -2.95
CA TYR A 468 2.39 -8.95 -1.94
C TYR A 468 0.91 -8.78 -1.57
N PRO A 469 0.39 -7.57 -1.27
CA PRO A 469 -1.03 -7.39 -1.02
C PRO A 469 -1.90 -7.67 -2.25
N GLN A 470 -1.46 -7.31 -3.47
CA GLN A 470 -2.20 -7.59 -4.72
C GLN A 470 -2.20 -9.08 -5.08
N TRP A 471 -1.07 -9.76 -4.93
CA TRP A 471 -0.96 -11.20 -5.07
C TRP A 471 -1.85 -11.91 -4.05
N HIS A 472 -1.87 -11.43 -2.80
CA HIS A 472 -2.78 -11.93 -1.76
C HIS A 472 -4.25 -11.61 -2.06
N LYS A 473 -4.55 -10.49 -2.74
CA LYS A 473 -5.91 -10.12 -3.22
C LYS A 473 -6.34 -10.95 -4.44
N ASN A 474 -5.43 -11.25 -5.36
CA ASN A 474 -5.64 -12.09 -6.53
C ASN A 474 -5.72 -13.57 -6.15
N GLN A 475 -5.00 -14.00 -5.11
CA GLN A 475 -5.27 -15.27 -4.42
C GLN A 475 -6.64 -15.23 -3.76
N LYS A 476 -7.07 -14.10 -3.16
CA LYS A 476 -8.43 -13.95 -2.64
C LYS A 476 -9.53 -14.05 -3.70
N LEU A 477 -9.24 -13.69 -4.95
CA LEU A 477 -10.15 -13.86 -6.09
C LEU A 477 -10.32 -15.32 -6.54
N ARG A 478 -9.37 -16.21 -6.19
CA ARG A 478 -9.44 -17.66 -6.48
C ARG A 478 -10.32 -18.46 -5.51
N PHE A 479 -10.88 -17.82 -4.48
CA PHE A 479 -11.82 -18.45 -3.52
C PHE A 479 -13.29 -18.44 -3.97
N THR A 480 -13.58 -18.60 -5.27
CA THR A 480 -14.96 -18.49 -5.78
C THR A 480 -15.36 -19.69 -6.63
N LEU A 481 -16.68 -19.91 -6.77
CA LEU A 481 -17.28 -21.04 -7.50
C LEU A 481 -16.99 -21.04 -9.01
N ALA A 482 -16.82 -19.85 -9.59
CA ALA A 482 -16.78 -19.63 -11.03
C ALA A 482 -15.40 -19.78 -11.70
N PRO A 483 -14.25 -19.35 -11.11
CA PRO A 483 -12.94 -19.44 -11.73
C PRO A 483 -12.57 -20.79 -12.35
N PRO A 484 -12.82 -21.95 -11.69
CA PRO A 484 -12.52 -23.25 -12.31
C PRO A 484 -13.24 -23.48 -13.64
N LEU A 485 -14.40 -22.85 -13.87
CA LEU A 485 -15.18 -22.99 -15.10
C LEU A 485 -14.51 -22.35 -16.32
N PHE A 486 -13.50 -21.49 -16.12
CA PHE A 486 -12.77 -20.84 -17.20
C PHE A 486 -11.44 -21.55 -17.54
N GLU A 487 -11.17 -22.70 -16.94
CA GLU A 487 -9.95 -23.48 -17.16
C GLU A 487 -10.31 -24.88 -17.71
N GLU A 488 -9.47 -25.45 -18.58
CA GLU A 488 -9.66 -26.83 -19.04
C GLU A 488 -9.44 -27.81 -17.85
N PRO A 489 -10.22 -28.90 -17.74
CA PRO A 489 -11.17 -29.43 -18.73
C PRO A 489 -12.62 -28.93 -18.57
N LEU A 490 -12.86 -27.89 -17.75
CA LEU A 490 -14.22 -27.42 -17.44
C LEU A 490 -14.71 -26.35 -18.41
N SER A 491 -13.81 -25.52 -18.96
CA SER A 491 -14.14 -24.53 -19.99
C SER A 491 -14.77 -25.13 -21.25
N SER A 492 -14.45 -26.38 -21.56
CA SER A 492 -15.07 -27.13 -22.67
C SER A 492 -16.45 -27.70 -22.33
N LYS A 493 -16.85 -27.72 -21.04
CA LYS A 493 -18.11 -28.30 -20.56
C LYS A 493 -19.10 -27.26 -20.04
N TYR A 494 -18.62 -26.13 -19.54
CA TYR A 494 -19.43 -25.07 -18.94
C TYR A 494 -19.12 -23.72 -19.57
N SER A 495 -20.16 -22.91 -19.74
CA SER A 495 -20.05 -21.51 -20.11
C SER A 495 -20.87 -20.66 -19.15
N LEU A 496 -20.25 -19.65 -18.52
CA LEU A 496 -20.98 -18.72 -17.67
C LEU A 496 -21.72 -17.70 -18.54
N VAL A 497 -23.05 -17.83 -18.63
CA VAL A 497 -23.89 -17.01 -19.53
C VAL A 497 -24.60 -15.86 -18.83
N ALA A 498 -24.81 -15.96 -17.52
CA ALA A 498 -25.59 -15.00 -16.75
C ALA A 498 -25.16 -14.98 -15.29
N VAL A 499 -25.36 -13.83 -14.63
CA VAL A 499 -25.20 -13.66 -13.18
C VAL A 499 -26.39 -12.92 -12.60
N SER A 500 -26.75 -13.21 -11.36
CA SER A 500 -27.84 -12.54 -10.65
C SER A 500 -27.40 -12.07 -9.27
N THR A 501 -27.80 -10.86 -8.88
CA THR A 501 -27.58 -10.35 -7.50
C THR A 501 -28.81 -9.59 -7.00
N SER A 502 -28.85 -9.22 -5.72
CA SER A 502 -29.98 -8.45 -5.19
C SER A 502 -30.06 -7.01 -5.72
N LYS A 503 -28.97 -6.45 -6.25
CA LYS A 503 -28.89 -5.05 -6.70
C LYS A 503 -28.50 -4.93 -8.18
N PRO A 504 -29.10 -4.01 -8.94
CA PRO A 504 -28.78 -3.83 -10.36
C PRO A 504 -27.31 -3.45 -10.60
N GLU A 505 -26.76 -2.55 -9.77
CA GLU A 505 -25.36 -2.11 -9.86
C GLU A 505 -24.37 -3.26 -9.63
N SER A 506 -24.63 -4.09 -8.62
CA SER A 506 -23.80 -5.26 -8.30
C SER A 506 -23.88 -6.34 -9.38
N ALA A 507 -25.05 -6.52 -9.99
CA ALA A 507 -25.26 -7.42 -11.12
C ALA A 507 -24.47 -6.96 -12.35
N ALA A 508 -24.55 -5.67 -12.70
CA ALA A 508 -23.80 -5.10 -13.81
C ALA A 508 -22.28 -5.22 -13.59
N ALA A 509 -21.79 -4.92 -12.39
CA ALA A 509 -20.37 -5.05 -12.06
C ALA A 509 -19.86 -6.50 -12.14
N SER A 510 -20.66 -7.45 -11.67
CA SER A 510 -20.33 -8.87 -11.74
C SER A 510 -20.37 -9.40 -13.18
N ALA A 511 -21.36 -8.99 -13.96
CA ALA A 511 -21.46 -9.34 -15.37
C ALA A 511 -20.25 -8.82 -16.17
N ALA A 512 -19.85 -7.56 -15.96
CA ALA A 512 -18.65 -7.00 -16.60
C ALA A 512 -17.40 -7.78 -16.23
N LYS A 513 -17.18 -8.04 -14.93
CA LYS A 513 -16.05 -8.81 -14.43
C LYS A 513 -15.95 -10.20 -15.06
N TYR A 514 -17.07 -10.94 -15.09
CA TYR A 514 -17.05 -12.30 -15.62
C TYR A 514 -17.03 -12.35 -17.16
N SER A 515 -17.55 -11.33 -17.84
CA SER A 515 -17.40 -11.18 -19.30
C SER A 515 -15.93 -11.04 -19.69
N GLU A 516 -15.18 -10.23 -18.94
CA GLU A 516 -13.73 -10.06 -19.14
C GLU A 516 -12.98 -11.39 -18.90
N LEU A 517 -13.24 -12.05 -17.77
CA LEU A 517 -12.59 -13.34 -17.44
C LEU A 517 -12.88 -14.43 -18.49
N ALA A 518 -14.14 -14.56 -18.91
CA ALA A 518 -14.54 -15.52 -19.93
C ALA A 518 -13.91 -15.19 -21.30
N SER A 519 -13.83 -13.89 -21.64
CA SER A 519 -13.23 -13.46 -22.90
C SER A 519 -11.72 -13.74 -22.94
N ASN A 520 -11.03 -13.50 -21.83
CA ASN A 520 -9.60 -13.76 -21.71
C ASN A 520 -9.28 -15.27 -21.77
N SER A 521 -10.14 -16.11 -21.20
CA SER A 521 -9.97 -17.57 -21.23
C SER A 521 -10.19 -18.16 -22.62
N THR A 522 -11.25 -17.73 -23.32
CA THR A 522 -11.63 -18.31 -24.63
C THR A 522 -10.93 -17.65 -25.82
N GLY A 523 -10.32 -16.48 -25.64
CA GLY A 523 -9.78 -15.66 -26.73
C GLY A 523 -10.86 -15.04 -27.63
N THR A 524 -12.13 -15.12 -27.24
CA THR A 524 -13.29 -14.58 -27.98
C THR A 524 -14.10 -13.64 -27.11
N SER A 525 -14.85 -12.70 -27.70
CA SER A 525 -15.68 -11.79 -26.89
C SER A 525 -16.89 -12.53 -26.34
N VAL A 526 -16.93 -12.72 -25.01
CA VAL A 526 -18.02 -13.35 -24.28
C VAL A 526 -18.76 -12.29 -23.47
N THR A 527 -20.09 -12.24 -23.59
CA THR A 527 -20.93 -11.32 -22.82
C THR A 527 -21.80 -12.10 -21.82
N VAL A 528 -21.63 -11.80 -20.54
CA VAL A 528 -22.43 -12.35 -19.43
C VAL A 528 -23.61 -11.43 -19.16
N LYS A 529 -24.84 -11.97 -19.11
CA LYS A 529 -26.06 -11.18 -18.89
C LYS A 529 -26.26 -10.87 -17.39
N PRO A 530 -26.47 -9.59 -17.00
CA PRO A 530 -26.80 -9.23 -15.62
C PRO A 530 -28.31 -9.38 -15.35
N TYR A 531 -28.65 -10.08 -14.27
CA TYR A 531 -30.00 -10.13 -13.69
C TYR A 531 -29.98 -9.60 -12.26
N HIS A 532 -31.14 -9.13 -11.78
CA HIS A 532 -31.28 -8.74 -10.38
C HIS A 532 -32.68 -8.98 -9.84
N GLY A 533 -32.78 -8.95 -8.50
CA GLY A 533 -34.03 -9.18 -7.78
C GLY A 533 -34.39 -10.65 -7.74
N SER A 534 -35.53 -11.03 -8.32
CA SER A 534 -36.04 -12.40 -8.26
C SER A 534 -35.19 -13.39 -9.05
N ALA A 535 -34.95 -14.56 -8.46
CA ALA A 535 -34.30 -15.71 -9.11
C ALA A 535 -35.06 -16.20 -10.35
N LYS A 536 -36.36 -15.91 -10.46
CA LYS A 536 -37.17 -16.24 -11.63
C LYS A 536 -36.60 -15.63 -12.92
N HIS A 537 -35.98 -14.45 -12.86
CA HIS A 537 -35.43 -13.77 -14.03
C HIS A 537 -34.25 -14.52 -14.65
N ILE A 538 -33.35 -15.07 -13.82
CA ILE A 538 -32.23 -15.87 -14.33
C ILE A 538 -32.70 -17.29 -14.70
N ALA A 539 -33.63 -17.86 -13.93
CA ALA A 539 -34.17 -19.20 -14.18
C ALA A 539 -34.99 -19.29 -15.47
N SER A 540 -35.64 -18.19 -15.89
CA SER A 540 -36.40 -18.13 -17.15
C SER A 540 -35.55 -17.96 -18.41
N ASN A 541 -34.23 -17.72 -18.26
CA ASN A 541 -33.35 -17.59 -19.42
C ASN A 541 -33.17 -18.94 -20.13
N ILE A 542 -33.41 -18.97 -21.44
CA ILE A 542 -33.31 -20.17 -22.26
C ILE A 542 -31.86 -20.65 -22.42
N ASP A 543 -30.89 -19.73 -22.40
CA ASP A 543 -29.46 -20.01 -22.53
C ASP A 543 -28.86 -20.64 -21.25
N VAL A 544 -29.57 -20.58 -20.13
CA VAL A 544 -29.12 -21.10 -18.83
C VAL A 544 -29.56 -22.55 -18.70
N GLY A 545 -28.62 -23.50 -18.71
CA GLY A 545 -28.92 -24.93 -18.45
C GLY A 545 -28.93 -25.30 -16.96
N MET A 546 -28.19 -24.55 -16.14
CA MET A 546 -27.99 -24.80 -14.72
C MET A 546 -27.85 -23.48 -13.95
N VAL A 547 -28.34 -23.43 -12.72
CA VAL A 547 -28.20 -22.26 -11.84
C VAL A 547 -27.41 -22.65 -10.58
N ALA A 548 -26.37 -21.87 -10.26
CA ALA A 548 -25.62 -21.98 -9.02
C ALA A 548 -26.11 -20.97 -7.99
N VAL A 549 -26.64 -21.48 -6.86
CA VAL A 549 -27.21 -20.70 -5.76
C VAL A 549 -26.17 -20.58 -4.65
N SER A 550 -25.64 -19.37 -4.47
CA SER A 550 -24.65 -19.00 -3.45
C SER A 550 -25.07 -17.70 -2.77
N VAL A 551 -26.20 -17.74 -2.07
CA VAL A 551 -26.74 -16.61 -1.30
C VAL A 551 -26.69 -16.95 0.20
N LYS A 552 -27.32 -16.15 1.06
CA LYS A 552 -27.44 -16.56 2.47
C LYS A 552 -28.42 -17.72 2.58
N VAL A 553 -28.17 -18.63 3.53
CA VAL A 553 -29.00 -19.83 3.76
C VAL A 553 -30.49 -19.51 3.89
N LEU A 554 -30.83 -18.37 4.49
CA LEU A 554 -32.21 -17.89 4.64
C LEU A 554 -32.96 -17.73 3.30
N ASP A 555 -32.22 -17.43 2.23
CA ASP A 555 -32.79 -17.19 0.89
C ASP A 555 -32.70 -18.45 0.00
N HIS A 556 -32.04 -19.52 0.45
CA HIS A 556 -31.77 -20.73 -0.35
C HIS A 556 -33.06 -21.39 -0.84
N LYS A 557 -34.04 -21.61 0.06
CA LYS A 557 -35.30 -22.27 -0.28
C LYS A 557 -36.06 -21.54 -1.39
N GLU A 558 -36.21 -20.23 -1.24
CA GLU A 558 -36.96 -19.41 -2.21
C GLU A 558 -36.27 -19.44 -3.58
N VAL A 559 -34.97 -19.16 -3.61
CA VAL A 559 -34.19 -19.09 -4.84
C VAL A 559 -34.13 -20.46 -5.54
N ALA A 560 -33.82 -21.53 -4.81
CA ALA A 560 -33.73 -22.88 -5.36
C ALA A 560 -35.08 -23.39 -5.88
N SER A 561 -36.18 -23.06 -5.20
CA SER A 561 -37.53 -23.43 -5.65
C SER A 561 -37.86 -22.85 -7.02
N GLU A 562 -37.47 -21.61 -7.30
CA GLU A 562 -37.70 -20.99 -8.63
C GLU A 562 -36.87 -21.67 -9.73
N VAL A 563 -35.64 -22.08 -9.43
CA VAL A 563 -34.79 -22.85 -10.35
C VAL A 563 -35.40 -24.23 -10.65
N ILE A 564 -35.85 -24.94 -9.61
CA ILE A 564 -36.49 -26.26 -9.74
C ILE A 564 -37.79 -26.17 -10.55
N LYS A 565 -38.63 -25.16 -10.28
CA LYS A 565 -39.86 -24.92 -11.04
C LYS A 565 -39.59 -24.71 -12.53
N ALA A 566 -38.50 -23.99 -12.85
CA ALA A 566 -38.06 -23.74 -14.21
C ALA A 566 -37.42 -24.96 -14.90
N GLY A 567 -37.21 -26.07 -14.18
CA GLY A 567 -36.66 -27.31 -14.74
C GLY A 567 -35.17 -27.21 -15.12
N LYS A 568 -34.42 -26.33 -14.45
CA LYS A 568 -32.97 -26.18 -14.65
C LYS A 568 -32.21 -27.04 -13.63
N ASP A 569 -31.05 -27.54 -14.02
CA ASP A 569 -30.15 -28.20 -13.06
C ASP A 569 -29.74 -27.19 -11.97
N LEU A 570 -29.49 -27.67 -10.75
CA LEU A 570 -29.29 -26.83 -9.58
C LEU A 570 -27.97 -27.16 -8.88
N PHE A 571 -27.12 -26.15 -8.69
CA PHE A 571 -26.13 -26.18 -7.62
C PHE A 571 -26.62 -25.32 -6.47
N ILE A 572 -26.46 -25.79 -5.23
CA ILE A 572 -26.81 -25.05 -4.03
C ILE A 572 -25.70 -25.18 -3.00
N GLU A 573 -25.21 -24.05 -2.49
CA GLU A 573 -24.26 -24.06 -1.38
C GLU A 573 -24.87 -24.72 -0.14
N TRP A 574 -24.03 -25.41 0.64
CA TRP A 574 -24.47 -25.99 1.90
C TRP A 574 -24.59 -24.90 2.98
N PRO A 575 -25.61 -24.93 3.87
CA PRO A 575 -26.78 -25.83 3.92
C PRO A 575 -27.83 -25.59 2.85
N ALA A 576 -28.41 -26.68 2.30
CA ALA A 576 -29.44 -26.59 1.26
C ALA A 576 -30.73 -25.90 1.72
N GLY A 577 -31.13 -26.12 2.98
CA GLY A 577 -32.25 -25.43 3.63
C GLY A 577 -31.96 -25.13 5.09
N VAL A 578 -32.71 -24.19 5.67
CA VAL A 578 -32.57 -23.80 7.08
C VAL A 578 -32.87 -24.99 8.00
N ARG A 579 -33.85 -25.82 7.61
CA ARG A 579 -34.31 -27.00 8.35
C ARG A 579 -34.38 -28.24 7.47
N LEU A 580 -34.53 -29.38 8.13
CA LEU A 580 -34.76 -30.67 7.46
C LEU A 580 -36.00 -30.60 6.54
N ALA A 581 -37.10 -30.02 7.01
CA ALA A 581 -38.33 -29.90 6.24
C ALA A 581 -38.12 -29.16 4.90
N GLU A 582 -37.39 -28.04 4.91
CA GLU A 582 -37.10 -27.28 3.69
C GLU A 582 -36.20 -28.05 2.74
N THR A 583 -35.18 -28.73 3.26
CA THR A 583 -34.28 -29.57 2.45
C THR A 583 -35.06 -30.73 1.81
N LYS A 584 -36.01 -31.32 2.56
CA LYS A 584 -36.91 -32.36 2.06
C LYS A 584 -37.84 -31.85 0.97
N GLU A 585 -38.45 -30.67 1.16
CA GLU A 585 -39.27 -30.04 0.13
C GLU A 585 -38.49 -29.80 -1.17
N LEU A 586 -37.27 -29.29 -1.07
CA LEU A 586 -36.40 -29.09 -2.24
C LEU A 586 -36.05 -30.41 -2.92
N TYR A 587 -35.70 -31.44 -2.14
CA TYR A 587 -35.39 -32.78 -2.67
C TYR A 587 -36.58 -33.38 -3.42
N GLU A 588 -37.77 -33.41 -2.80
CA GLU A 588 -38.97 -33.96 -3.43
C GLU A 588 -39.37 -33.17 -4.67
N ALA A 589 -39.25 -31.84 -4.64
CA ALA A 589 -39.54 -30.99 -5.80
C ALA A 589 -38.56 -31.26 -6.96
N ALA A 590 -37.26 -31.37 -6.66
CA ALA A 590 -36.23 -31.67 -7.67
C ALA A 590 -36.43 -33.07 -8.27
N LYS A 591 -36.72 -34.07 -7.42
CA LYS A 591 -37.01 -35.45 -7.82
C LYS A 591 -38.27 -35.53 -8.68
N ALA A 592 -39.35 -34.86 -8.31
CA ALA A 592 -40.58 -34.81 -9.09
C ALA A 592 -40.37 -34.16 -10.48
N LYS A 593 -39.44 -33.22 -10.59
CA LYS A 593 -39.07 -32.57 -11.86
C LYS A 593 -38.03 -33.35 -12.67
N GLY A 594 -37.33 -34.31 -12.06
CA GLY A 594 -36.27 -35.07 -12.71
C GLY A 594 -35.03 -34.23 -13.06
N ILE A 595 -34.77 -33.14 -12.34
CA ILE A 595 -33.56 -32.31 -12.56
C ILE A 595 -32.36 -32.88 -11.78
N ARG A 596 -31.14 -32.57 -12.23
CA ARG A 596 -29.93 -32.92 -11.48
C ARG A 596 -29.61 -31.83 -10.46
N THR A 597 -29.13 -32.25 -9.30
CA THR A 597 -28.77 -31.34 -8.20
C THR A 597 -27.37 -31.62 -7.70
N MET A 598 -26.65 -30.57 -7.30
CA MET A 598 -25.32 -30.63 -6.71
C MET A 598 -25.25 -29.74 -5.47
N ILE A 599 -24.62 -30.23 -4.41
CA ILE A 599 -24.45 -29.53 -3.15
C ILE A 599 -23.02 -29.05 -3.02
N GLY A 600 -22.84 -27.88 -2.40
CA GLY A 600 -21.56 -27.25 -2.08
C GLY A 600 -20.70 -27.99 -1.05
N PHE A 601 -20.67 -29.34 -1.01
CA PHE A 601 -19.82 -30.10 -0.08
C PHE A 601 -18.37 -30.23 -0.55
N GLN A 602 -17.65 -29.12 -0.55
CA GLN A 602 -16.28 -29.03 -1.07
C GLN A 602 -15.24 -29.83 -0.24
N SER A 603 -15.54 -30.13 1.03
CA SER A 603 -14.62 -30.83 1.94
C SER A 603 -14.29 -32.26 1.51
N ARG A 604 -15.19 -32.94 0.79
CA ARG A 604 -14.94 -34.27 0.19
C ARG A 604 -13.77 -34.28 -0.78
N PHE A 605 -13.57 -33.16 -1.48
CA PHE A 605 -12.56 -33.02 -2.52
C PHE A 605 -11.23 -32.47 -1.99
N THR A 606 -11.11 -32.31 -0.67
CA THR A 606 -9.80 -32.03 -0.05
C THR A 606 -8.85 -33.18 -0.36
N ALA A 607 -7.57 -32.86 -0.59
CA ALA A 607 -6.62 -33.88 -1.04
C ALA A 607 -6.43 -34.99 0.01
N TYR A 608 -6.48 -34.64 1.29
CA TYR A 608 -6.41 -35.64 2.37
C TYR A 608 -7.66 -36.52 2.44
N ALA A 609 -8.86 -35.99 2.16
CA ALA A 609 -10.10 -36.78 2.17
C ALA A 609 -10.13 -37.77 1.00
N LEU A 610 -9.71 -37.33 -0.19
CA LEU A 610 -9.57 -38.20 -1.35
C LEU A 610 -8.56 -39.32 -1.08
N LYS A 611 -7.41 -38.99 -0.48
CA LYS A 611 -6.40 -40.00 -0.14
C LYS A 611 -6.87 -40.96 0.93
N ALA A 612 -7.58 -40.47 1.96
CA ALA A 612 -8.16 -41.31 3.00
C ALA A 612 -9.19 -42.29 2.41
N LYS A 613 -10.05 -41.81 1.50
CA LYS A 613 -11.02 -42.65 0.80
C LYS A 613 -10.33 -43.71 -0.05
N GLU A 614 -9.30 -43.34 -0.81
CA GLU A 614 -8.51 -44.28 -1.62
C GLU A 614 -7.93 -45.43 -0.77
N ILE A 615 -7.29 -45.11 0.36
CA ILE A 615 -6.69 -46.10 1.28
C ILE A 615 -7.76 -47.07 1.83
N ILE A 616 -8.94 -46.54 2.18
CA ILE A 616 -10.04 -47.36 2.72
C ILE A 616 -10.67 -48.21 1.63
N ASP A 617 -10.93 -47.65 0.45
CA ASP A 617 -11.54 -48.36 -0.68
C ASP A 617 -10.60 -49.46 -1.21
N ASN A 618 -9.28 -49.28 -1.11
CA ASN A 618 -8.28 -50.31 -1.44
C ASN A 618 -8.22 -51.47 -0.42
N GLY A 619 -8.83 -51.30 0.75
CA GLY A 619 -8.83 -52.31 1.82
C GLY A 619 -7.56 -52.33 2.68
N ASP A 620 -6.71 -51.31 2.59
CA ASP A 620 -5.41 -51.25 3.30
C ASP A 620 -5.56 -51.33 4.82
N LEU A 621 -6.70 -50.87 5.37
CA LEU A 621 -7.01 -50.93 6.80
C LEU A 621 -7.77 -52.21 7.21
N GLY A 622 -8.21 -53.05 6.27
CA GLY A 622 -9.15 -54.13 6.55
C GLY A 622 -10.51 -53.60 7.03
N LYS A 623 -11.18 -54.34 7.93
CA LYS A 623 -12.43 -53.86 8.53
C LYS A 623 -12.15 -52.66 9.44
N ILE A 624 -12.92 -51.59 9.26
CA ILE A 624 -12.84 -50.43 10.15
C ILE A 624 -13.42 -50.79 11.53
N LEU A 625 -12.65 -50.52 12.58
CA LEU A 625 -12.99 -50.83 13.97
C LEU A 625 -13.51 -49.58 14.69
N SER A 626 -12.81 -48.46 14.53
CA SER A 626 -13.23 -47.20 15.14
C SER A 626 -12.70 -45.95 14.43
N SER A 627 -13.35 -44.81 14.67
CA SER A 627 -12.89 -43.51 14.19
C SER A 627 -13.07 -42.42 15.25
N THR A 628 -12.05 -41.57 15.42
CA THR A 628 -12.09 -40.39 16.29
C THR A 628 -11.77 -39.16 15.46
N PHE A 629 -12.67 -38.18 15.46
CA PHE A 629 -12.53 -36.98 14.64
C PHE A 629 -12.78 -35.71 15.45
N ILE A 630 -11.78 -34.83 15.51
CA ILE A 630 -11.87 -33.53 16.18
C ILE A 630 -11.86 -32.43 15.14
N VAL A 631 -12.92 -31.61 15.16
CA VAL A 631 -13.14 -30.49 14.26
C VAL A 631 -13.14 -29.21 15.07
N SER A 632 -12.06 -28.42 14.94
CA SER A 632 -11.89 -27.19 15.69
C SER A 632 -11.83 -25.95 14.80
N LEU A 633 -12.39 -24.84 15.28
CA LEU A 633 -12.36 -23.54 14.60
C LEU A 633 -11.87 -22.44 15.56
N THR A 634 -11.06 -21.51 15.05
CA THR A 634 -10.59 -20.32 15.79
C THR A 634 -11.50 -19.13 15.50
N GLY A 635 -11.82 -18.33 16.53
CA GLY A 635 -12.36 -16.98 16.35
C GLY A 635 -13.83 -16.83 15.93
N TYR A 636 -14.60 -17.90 15.69
CA TYR A 636 -16.04 -17.82 15.36
C TYR A 636 -16.93 -18.45 16.44
N TRP A 637 -18.20 -18.02 16.49
CA TRP A 637 -19.24 -18.46 17.44
C TRP A 637 -18.84 -18.35 18.92
N GLY A 638 -18.01 -17.34 19.22
CA GLY A 638 -17.43 -17.08 20.53
C GLY A 638 -17.81 -15.73 21.11
N ARG A 639 -16.92 -15.16 21.93
CA ARG A 639 -17.09 -13.81 22.50
C ARG A 639 -17.06 -12.70 21.45
N LEU A 640 -16.36 -12.92 20.34
CA LEU A 640 -16.21 -11.98 19.24
C LEU A 640 -16.69 -12.60 17.95
N MET A 641 -17.36 -11.81 17.11
CA MET A 641 -17.79 -12.23 15.77
C MET A 641 -17.83 -11.00 14.83
N PRO A 642 -17.37 -11.09 13.58
CA PRO A 642 -17.56 -10.00 12.62
C PRO A 642 -19.03 -9.68 12.39
N ALA A 643 -19.37 -8.38 12.32
CA ALA A 643 -20.77 -7.94 12.24
C ALA A 643 -21.56 -8.52 11.06
N ASN A 644 -20.89 -8.85 9.95
CA ASN A 644 -21.51 -9.45 8.76
C ASN A 644 -21.88 -10.95 8.91
N TYR A 645 -21.42 -11.60 9.99
CA TYR A 645 -21.75 -12.97 10.35
C TYR A 645 -22.74 -13.05 11.54
N ASP A 646 -23.38 -11.95 11.94
CA ASP A 646 -24.32 -11.96 13.07
C ASP A 646 -25.48 -12.95 12.90
N TYR A 647 -25.94 -13.17 11.67
CA TYR A 647 -26.98 -14.14 11.35
C TYR A 647 -26.63 -15.59 11.71
N THR A 648 -25.35 -15.97 11.85
CA THR A 648 -24.95 -17.34 12.21
C THR A 648 -25.01 -17.62 13.72
N LEU A 649 -25.25 -16.57 14.52
CA LEU A 649 -25.38 -16.67 15.98
C LEU A 649 -26.77 -17.13 16.42
N SER A 650 -27.76 -17.05 15.53
CA SER A 650 -29.10 -17.56 15.79
C SER A 650 -29.28 -18.97 15.25
N SER A 651 -29.58 -19.92 16.13
CA SER A 651 -29.94 -21.30 15.81
C SER A 651 -31.12 -21.38 14.85
N SER A 652 -32.06 -20.43 14.95
CA SER A 652 -33.23 -20.29 14.08
C SER A 652 -32.88 -20.16 12.59
N ASN A 653 -31.71 -19.60 12.27
CA ASN A 653 -31.29 -19.31 10.90
C ASN A 653 -30.65 -20.50 10.18
N GLY A 654 -30.40 -21.63 10.87
CA GLY A 654 -29.89 -22.86 10.25
C GLY A 654 -28.49 -22.72 9.63
N ALA A 655 -27.72 -21.77 10.15
CA ALA A 655 -26.38 -21.39 9.71
C ALA A 655 -25.39 -21.39 10.88
N THR A 656 -25.62 -22.29 11.86
CA THR A 656 -24.79 -22.40 13.08
C THR A 656 -23.44 -23.06 12.80
N MET A 657 -22.59 -23.12 13.82
CA MET A 657 -21.37 -23.95 13.80
C MET A 657 -21.70 -25.43 13.51
N LEU A 658 -22.79 -25.95 14.08
CA LEU A 658 -23.19 -27.33 13.83
C LEU A 658 -23.73 -27.50 12.39
N ASP A 659 -24.49 -26.53 11.87
CA ASP A 659 -25.02 -26.61 10.51
C ASP A 659 -23.93 -26.50 9.44
N ILE A 660 -23.08 -25.48 9.50
CA ILE A 660 -22.11 -25.18 8.43
C ILE A 660 -20.88 -26.10 8.55
N PRO A 661 -19.89 -25.85 9.43
CA PRO A 661 -18.73 -26.72 9.52
C PRO A 661 -19.09 -28.15 9.96
N GLY A 662 -20.04 -28.30 10.88
CA GLY A 662 -20.50 -29.63 11.30
C GLY A 662 -21.09 -30.44 10.15
N GLY A 663 -21.95 -29.83 9.33
CA GLY A 663 -22.51 -30.48 8.14
C GLY A 663 -21.46 -30.87 7.09
N HIS A 664 -20.50 -29.97 6.78
CA HIS A 664 -19.39 -30.30 5.89
C HIS A 664 -18.53 -31.47 6.38
N ALA A 665 -18.23 -31.48 7.68
CA ALA A 665 -17.44 -32.53 8.30
C ALA A 665 -18.19 -33.86 8.35
N LEU A 666 -19.49 -33.86 8.66
CA LEU A 666 -20.33 -35.08 8.70
C LEU A 666 -20.54 -35.67 7.30
N ASP A 667 -20.72 -34.83 6.28
CA ASP A 667 -20.75 -35.30 4.90
C ASP A 667 -19.44 -35.99 4.50
N MET A 668 -18.29 -35.31 4.71
CA MET A 668 -16.97 -35.89 4.43
C MET A 668 -16.74 -37.19 5.21
N PHE A 669 -17.14 -37.21 6.48
CA PHE A 669 -17.00 -38.36 7.37
C PHE A 669 -17.83 -39.56 6.88
N THR A 670 -19.11 -39.36 6.58
CA THR A 670 -20.01 -40.44 6.12
C THR A 670 -19.73 -40.87 4.68
N HIS A 671 -19.17 -40.00 3.84
CA HIS A 671 -18.71 -40.34 2.50
C HIS A 671 -17.52 -41.31 2.52
N ILE A 672 -16.63 -41.14 3.50
CA ILE A 672 -15.41 -41.94 3.64
C ILE A 672 -15.70 -43.24 4.40
N LEU A 673 -16.42 -43.18 5.52
CA LEU A 673 -16.58 -44.31 6.43
C LEU A 673 -17.92 -45.05 6.30
N GLY A 674 -18.87 -44.50 5.54
CA GLY A 674 -20.21 -45.02 5.40
C GLY A 674 -21.23 -44.38 6.36
N PRO A 675 -22.51 -44.78 6.25
CA PRO A 675 -23.60 -44.15 6.98
C PRO A 675 -23.55 -44.44 8.49
N ILE A 676 -24.02 -43.48 9.28
CA ILE A 676 -24.21 -43.63 10.72
C ILE A 676 -25.48 -44.46 10.96
N SER A 677 -25.40 -45.54 11.75
CA SER A 677 -26.55 -46.34 12.14
C SER A 677 -27.21 -45.82 13.41
N SER A 678 -26.43 -45.23 14.32
CA SER A 678 -26.96 -44.66 15.55
C SER A 678 -25.98 -43.67 16.18
N LEU A 679 -26.49 -42.74 16.98
CA LEU A 679 -25.66 -41.76 17.68
C LEU A 679 -26.25 -41.32 19.03
N SER A 680 -25.37 -40.85 19.89
CA SER A 680 -25.64 -40.13 21.14
C SER A 680 -24.84 -38.83 21.13
N ALA A 681 -25.43 -37.71 21.56
CA ALA A 681 -24.75 -36.42 21.53
C ALA A 681 -24.95 -35.58 22.80
N ILE A 682 -23.98 -34.70 23.06
CA ILE A 682 -24.05 -33.66 24.10
C ILE A 682 -23.72 -32.32 23.43
N ILE A 683 -24.63 -31.37 23.55
CA ILE A 683 -24.47 -30.00 23.05
C ILE A 683 -24.38 -29.02 24.22
N LYS A 684 -23.42 -28.10 24.14
CA LYS A 684 -23.33 -26.94 25.03
C LYS A 684 -23.04 -25.66 24.25
N ASN A 685 -23.58 -24.57 24.78
CA ASN A 685 -23.23 -23.21 24.39
C ASN A 685 -22.50 -22.55 25.57
N GLN A 686 -21.20 -22.31 25.40
CA GLN A 686 -20.32 -21.67 26.40
C GLN A 686 -20.24 -20.14 26.25
N PHE A 687 -20.88 -19.58 25.22
CA PHE A 687 -20.80 -18.17 24.85
C PHE A 687 -22.19 -17.62 24.51
N PRO A 688 -23.08 -17.45 25.50
CA PRO A 688 -24.47 -17.02 25.28
C PRO A 688 -24.60 -15.57 24.78
N LEU A 689 -23.53 -14.78 24.85
CA LEU A 689 -23.44 -13.41 24.36
C LEU A 689 -22.18 -13.24 23.52
N THR A 690 -22.31 -12.50 22.42
CA THR A 690 -21.23 -12.23 21.47
C THR A 690 -21.17 -10.75 21.13
N THR A 691 -19.98 -10.15 21.24
CA THR A 691 -19.72 -8.77 20.81
C THR A 691 -19.32 -8.75 19.34
N LEU A 692 -19.96 -7.88 18.55
CA LEU A 692 -19.66 -7.77 17.13
C LEU A 692 -18.37 -6.98 16.91
N THR A 693 -17.57 -7.34 15.92
CA THR A 693 -16.36 -6.60 15.53
C THR A 693 -16.54 -5.80 14.24
N ASP A 694 -15.80 -4.71 14.11
CA ASP A 694 -15.72 -3.92 12.88
C ASP A 694 -14.85 -4.59 11.80
N SER A 695 -14.65 -3.91 10.67
CA SER A 695 -13.84 -4.40 9.55
C SER A 695 -12.36 -4.61 9.88
N ASP A 696 -11.86 -3.93 10.91
CA ASP A 696 -10.47 -4.03 11.37
C ASP A 696 -10.31 -5.08 12.49
N GLY A 697 -11.41 -5.76 12.86
CA GLY A 697 -11.44 -6.79 13.89
C GLY A 697 -11.55 -6.25 15.32
N ASN A 698 -11.77 -4.95 15.49
CA ASN A 698 -11.91 -4.36 16.82
C ASN A 698 -13.33 -4.58 17.37
N PRO A 699 -13.48 -4.87 18.68
CA PRO A 699 -14.80 -4.98 19.31
C PRO A 699 -15.60 -3.68 19.18
N THR A 700 -16.84 -3.80 18.72
CA THR A 700 -17.82 -2.69 18.71
C THR A 700 -18.58 -2.62 20.03
N SER A 701 -19.39 -1.59 20.21
CA SER A 701 -20.31 -1.50 21.35
C SER A 701 -21.54 -2.42 21.26
N ARG A 702 -21.75 -3.12 20.13
CA ARG A 702 -22.93 -3.97 19.90
C ARG A 702 -22.66 -5.41 20.37
N THR A 703 -23.33 -5.83 21.43
CA THR A 703 -23.37 -7.22 21.91
C THR A 703 -24.75 -7.82 21.62
N VAL A 704 -24.77 -9.03 21.08
CA VAL A 704 -25.99 -9.74 20.67
C VAL A 704 -26.11 -11.11 21.36
N PRO A 705 -27.32 -11.63 21.57
CA PRO A 705 -27.53 -13.01 22.01
C PRO A 705 -26.95 -14.01 21.00
N ASN A 706 -26.41 -15.10 21.52
CA ASN A 706 -25.90 -16.22 20.73
C ASN A 706 -26.48 -17.51 21.32
N ASP A 707 -27.35 -18.18 20.59
CA ASP A 707 -27.93 -19.49 20.93
C ASP A 707 -27.36 -20.62 20.04
N SER A 708 -26.38 -20.32 19.18
CA SER A 708 -25.69 -21.32 18.37
C SER A 708 -24.91 -22.30 19.26
N PRO A 709 -25.03 -23.63 19.01
CA PRO A 709 -24.12 -24.63 19.58
C PRO A 709 -22.66 -24.26 19.31
N ASN A 710 -21.79 -24.45 20.30
CA ASN A 710 -20.36 -24.15 20.14
C ASN A 710 -19.43 -25.25 20.72
N GLN A 711 -19.98 -26.19 21.49
CA GLN A 711 -19.32 -27.43 21.89
C GLN A 711 -20.29 -28.59 21.66
N VAL A 712 -19.96 -29.50 20.75
CA VAL A 712 -20.81 -30.64 20.37
C VAL A 712 -19.98 -31.91 20.35
N CYS A 713 -20.27 -32.84 21.25
CA CYS A 713 -19.67 -34.17 21.27
C CYS A 713 -20.68 -35.20 20.77
N VAL A 714 -20.29 -36.02 19.81
CA VAL A 714 -21.12 -37.08 19.23
C VAL A 714 -20.37 -38.40 19.33
N THR A 715 -21.05 -39.45 19.74
CA THR A 715 -20.54 -40.82 19.72
C THR A 715 -21.59 -41.75 19.12
N GLY A 716 -21.18 -42.83 18.45
CA GLY A 716 -22.16 -43.70 17.80
C GLY A 716 -21.56 -44.91 17.12
N THR A 717 -22.37 -45.51 16.27
CA THR A 717 -22.00 -46.69 15.47
C THR A 717 -22.30 -46.40 14.00
N LEU A 718 -21.43 -46.86 13.11
CA LEU A 718 -21.63 -46.85 11.67
C LEU A 718 -22.38 -48.11 11.23
N ALA A 719 -22.95 -48.11 10.02
CA ALA A 719 -23.64 -49.29 9.48
C ALA A 719 -22.73 -50.52 9.29
N ASN A 720 -21.42 -50.30 9.13
CA ASN A 720 -20.42 -51.38 9.08
C ASN A 720 -20.02 -51.92 10.47
N GLY A 721 -20.62 -51.40 11.56
CA GLY A 721 -20.37 -51.80 12.94
C GLY A 721 -19.23 -51.06 13.65
N ALA A 722 -18.50 -50.18 12.96
CA ALA A 722 -17.43 -49.42 13.58
C ALA A 722 -17.97 -48.38 14.58
N LEU A 723 -17.27 -48.20 15.70
CA LEU A 723 -17.59 -47.15 16.66
C LEU A 723 -17.00 -45.81 16.21
N PHE A 724 -17.66 -44.71 16.50
CA PHE A 724 -17.07 -43.40 16.22
C PHE A 724 -17.29 -42.40 17.32
N THR A 725 -16.37 -41.42 17.37
CA THR A 725 -16.53 -40.18 18.13
C THR A 725 -16.20 -39.00 17.24
N VAL A 726 -17.04 -37.95 17.28
CA VAL A 726 -16.80 -36.67 16.62
C VAL A 726 -17.00 -35.54 17.62
N HIS A 727 -16.03 -34.63 17.71
CA HIS A 727 -16.11 -33.45 18.58
C HIS A 727 -15.97 -32.17 17.75
N PHE A 728 -17.04 -31.39 17.69
CA PHE A 728 -17.05 -30.06 17.10
C PHE A 728 -16.85 -29.01 18.20
N GLN A 729 -15.81 -28.19 18.06
CA GLN A 729 -15.46 -27.17 19.04
C GLN A 729 -15.12 -25.81 18.40
N SER A 730 -15.79 -24.77 18.88
CA SER A 730 -15.53 -23.38 18.47
C SER A 730 -15.92 -22.40 19.59
N PRO A 731 -15.28 -21.24 19.69
CA PRO A 731 -13.90 -21.01 19.26
C PRO A 731 -12.92 -21.79 20.14
N VAL A 732 -11.79 -22.19 19.56
CA VAL A 732 -10.59 -22.61 20.29
C VAL A 732 -9.45 -21.61 20.03
N LYS A 733 -8.43 -21.60 20.91
CA LYS A 733 -7.24 -20.75 20.73
C LYS A 733 -6.32 -21.28 19.63
N GLU A 734 -6.18 -22.60 19.57
CA GLU A 734 -5.38 -23.30 18.58
C GLU A 734 -6.32 -24.25 17.86
N ALA A 735 -6.51 -24.06 16.55
CA ALA A 735 -7.36 -24.96 15.80
C ALA A 735 -6.66 -26.30 15.62
N ASP A 736 -7.20 -27.34 16.25
CA ASP A 736 -6.76 -28.72 16.03
C ASP A 736 -7.62 -29.38 14.95
N PHE A 737 -6.97 -30.05 14.00
CA PHE A 737 -7.59 -30.99 13.08
C PHE A 737 -6.92 -32.33 13.30
N ASN A 738 -7.68 -33.28 13.84
CA ASN A 738 -7.17 -34.60 14.18
C ASN A 738 -8.22 -35.66 13.87
N TRP A 739 -7.91 -36.54 12.93
CA TRP A 739 -8.78 -37.64 12.55
C TRP A 739 -7.97 -38.95 12.55
N ILE A 740 -8.37 -39.88 13.40
CA ILE A 740 -7.76 -41.21 13.53
C ILE A 740 -8.80 -42.25 13.15
N ILE A 741 -8.45 -43.14 12.24
CA ILE A 741 -9.28 -44.26 11.79
C ILE A 741 -8.49 -45.55 12.04
N ASN A 742 -9.03 -46.41 12.90
CA ASN A 742 -8.43 -47.69 13.25
C ASN A 742 -9.13 -48.80 12.48
N GLY A 743 -8.38 -49.62 11.75
CA GLY A 743 -8.84 -50.86 11.14
C GLY A 743 -8.12 -52.09 11.70
N GLU A 744 -8.53 -53.28 11.26
CA GLU A 744 -7.92 -54.56 11.65
C GLU A 744 -6.43 -54.66 11.27
N ASN A 745 -6.07 -54.11 10.10
CA ASN A 745 -4.74 -54.26 9.53
C ASN A 745 -3.85 -53.02 9.69
N GLY A 746 -4.38 -51.93 10.26
CA GLY A 746 -3.62 -50.69 10.37
C GLY A 746 -4.38 -49.51 10.93
N VAL A 747 -3.68 -48.37 11.00
CA VAL A 747 -4.21 -47.10 11.49
C VAL A 747 -3.90 -45.99 10.48
N LEU A 748 -4.94 -45.23 10.12
CA LEU A 748 -4.82 -44.01 9.34
C LEU A 748 -4.96 -42.80 10.28
N ARG A 749 -3.96 -41.94 10.30
CA ARG A 749 -3.92 -40.72 11.12
C ARG A 749 -3.78 -39.50 10.22
N ILE A 750 -4.72 -38.58 10.32
CA ILE A 750 -4.76 -37.33 9.55
C ILE A 750 -4.69 -36.18 10.56
N VAL A 751 -3.57 -35.46 10.57
CA VAL A 751 -3.28 -34.46 11.61
C VAL A 751 -2.63 -33.21 11.02
N ASP A 752 -3.04 -32.03 11.50
CA ASP A 752 -2.36 -30.78 11.16
C ASP A 752 -1.28 -30.43 12.21
N GLU A 753 -0.01 -30.56 11.83
CA GLU A 753 1.16 -30.24 12.67
C GLU A 753 1.73 -28.84 12.40
N SER A 754 1.13 -28.07 11.48
CA SER A 754 1.55 -26.69 11.17
C SER A 754 1.06 -25.68 12.21
N ASP A 755 1.52 -24.42 12.12
CA ASP A 755 1.16 -23.36 13.07
C ASP A 755 -0.37 -23.17 13.19
N ARG A 756 -0.88 -23.53 14.38
CA ARG A 756 -2.30 -23.65 14.70
C ARG A 756 -2.97 -22.33 15.09
N THR A 757 -2.18 -21.25 15.20
CA THR A 757 -2.66 -19.95 15.70
C THR A 757 -3.15 -19.01 14.60
N THR A 758 -2.72 -19.23 13.36
CA THR A 758 -2.98 -18.32 12.23
C THR A 758 -4.07 -18.79 11.27
N LYS A 759 -4.51 -20.06 11.37
CA LYS A 759 -5.54 -20.66 10.50
C LYS A 759 -6.95 -20.57 11.10
N ARG A 760 -8.00 -20.57 10.27
CA ARG A 760 -9.41 -20.66 10.71
C ARG A 760 -9.85 -22.09 11.10
N GLY A 761 -8.93 -23.04 11.18
CA GLY A 761 -9.19 -24.44 11.51
C GLY A 761 -9.67 -25.28 10.33
N PHE A 762 -10.70 -26.10 10.52
CA PHE A 762 -11.19 -27.13 9.57
C PHE A 762 -11.17 -26.76 8.08
N PHE A 763 -11.65 -25.56 7.70
CA PHE A 763 -11.74 -25.16 6.28
C PHE A 763 -10.38 -24.84 5.64
N ASP A 764 -9.44 -24.34 6.43
CA ASP A 764 -8.10 -23.91 6.02
C ASP A 764 -7.03 -24.98 6.39
N ALA A 765 -7.46 -26.14 6.90
CA ALA A 765 -6.57 -27.21 7.33
C ALA A 765 -5.84 -27.84 6.13
N THR A 766 -4.55 -28.12 6.32
CA THR A 766 -3.69 -28.82 5.36
C THR A 766 -2.96 -29.95 6.10
N PRO A 767 -3.71 -30.94 6.62
CA PRO A 767 -3.13 -31.96 7.46
C PRO A 767 -2.25 -32.93 6.68
N ASP A 768 -1.28 -33.50 7.37
CA ASP A 768 -0.51 -34.63 6.89
C ASP A 768 -1.30 -35.93 7.12
N VAL A 769 -1.14 -36.88 6.19
CA VAL A 769 -1.76 -38.20 6.25
C VAL A 769 -0.69 -39.25 6.54
N TYR A 770 -0.93 -40.09 7.55
CA TYR A 770 -0.03 -41.15 7.97
C TYR A 770 -0.76 -42.49 7.94
N LEU A 771 -0.19 -43.49 7.27
CA LEU A 771 -0.66 -44.87 7.29
C LEU A 771 0.36 -45.71 8.06
N ASN A 772 -0.06 -46.32 9.16
CA ASN A 772 0.81 -47.12 10.05
C ASN A 772 2.06 -46.38 10.55
N GLY A 773 1.95 -45.05 10.72
CA GLY A 773 3.04 -44.18 11.15
C GLY A 773 3.91 -43.62 10.02
N GLU A 774 3.76 -44.13 8.80
CA GLU A 774 4.48 -43.61 7.63
C GLU A 774 3.69 -42.52 6.92
N LYS A 775 4.34 -41.42 6.59
CA LYS A 775 3.71 -40.29 5.90
C LYS A 775 3.41 -40.66 4.45
N VAL A 776 2.15 -40.51 4.06
CA VAL A 776 1.67 -40.80 2.71
C VAL A 776 1.68 -39.51 1.87
N ALA A 777 2.08 -39.63 0.61
CA ALA A 777 2.02 -38.50 -0.32
C ALA A 777 0.56 -38.10 -0.58
N VAL A 778 0.29 -36.80 -0.46
CA VAL A 778 -1.01 -36.18 -0.72
C VAL A 778 -0.80 -35.08 -1.76
N ASP A 779 -1.73 -34.99 -2.71
CA ASP A 779 -1.69 -33.95 -3.75
C ASP A 779 -1.75 -32.54 -3.15
N ALA A 780 -1.22 -31.56 -3.91
CA ALA A 780 -1.41 -30.16 -3.57
C ALA A 780 -2.90 -29.78 -3.53
N ASP A 781 -3.33 -29.16 -2.44
CA ASP A 781 -4.72 -28.82 -2.20
C ASP A 781 -4.96 -27.30 -2.23
N ASN A 782 -6.06 -26.89 -2.85
CA ASN A 782 -6.60 -25.54 -2.78
C ASN A 782 -8.09 -25.54 -3.13
N ILE A 783 -8.82 -24.52 -2.66
CA ILE A 783 -10.27 -24.40 -2.87
C ILE A 783 -10.69 -24.42 -4.35
N THR A 784 -9.89 -23.82 -5.23
CA THR A 784 -10.17 -23.80 -6.68
C THR A 784 -10.17 -25.22 -7.25
N ARG A 785 -9.19 -26.05 -6.87
CA ARG A 785 -9.10 -27.46 -7.24
C ARG A 785 -10.27 -28.25 -6.66
N ARG A 786 -10.59 -28.10 -5.37
CA ARG A 786 -11.72 -28.78 -4.70
C ARG A 786 -13.03 -28.54 -5.45
N THR A 787 -13.28 -27.27 -5.76
CA THR A 787 -14.49 -26.83 -6.47
C THR A 787 -14.50 -27.34 -7.91
N GLY A 788 -13.36 -27.28 -8.61
CA GLY A 788 -13.21 -27.81 -9.97
C GLY A 788 -13.50 -29.32 -10.07
N LEU A 789 -13.00 -30.11 -9.12
CA LEU A 789 -13.28 -31.55 -9.06
C LEU A 789 -14.78 -31.83 -8.88
N ASN A 790 -15.47 -31.04 -8.03
CA ASN A 790 -16.91 -31.16 -7.86
C ASN A 790 -17.68 -30.87 -9.17
N TRP A 791 -17.35 -29.76 -9.85
CA TRP A 791 -17.92 -29.42 -11.16
C TRP A 791 -17.64 -30.50 -12.22
N GLN A 792 -16.45 -31.10 -12.18
CA GLN A 792 -16.04 -32.14 -13.10
C GLN A 792 -16.81 -33.43 -12.86
N ALA A 793 -16.98 -33.85 -11.60
CA ALA A 793 -17.78 -35.00 -11.22
C ALA A 793 -19.24 -34.85 -11.68
N PHE A 794 -19.82 -33.66 -11.47
CA PHE A 794 -21.18 -33.36 -11.94
C PHE A 794 -21.31 -33.38 -13.47
N ALA A 795 -20.32 -32.82 -14.18
CA ALA A 795 -20.29 -32.84 -15.64
C ALA A 795 -20.20 -34.27 -16.19
N ASN A 796 -19.43 -35.12 -15.51
CA ASN A 796 -19.26 -36.53 -15.84
C ASN A 796 -20.44 -37.42 -15.42
N ARG A 797 -21.42 -36.88 -14.69
CA ARG A 797 -22.56 -37.61 -14.11
C ARG A 797 -22.16 -38.71 -13.13
N ASP A 798 -21.04 -38.53 -12.45
CA ASP A 798 -20.54 -39.48 -11.46
C ASP A 798 -21.12 -39.17 -10.07
N VAL A 799 -22.35 -39.65 -9.83
CA VAL A 799 -23.08 -39.47 -8.56
C VAL A 799 -22.37 -40.11 -7.36
N SER A 800 -21.35 -40.95 -7.57
CA SER A 800 -20.57 -41.51 -6.46
C SER A 800 -19.58 -40.51 -5.86
N GLN A 801 -19.17 -39.50 -6.64
CA GLN A 801 -18.12 -38.55 -6.28
C GLN A 801 -18.68 -37.24 -5.68
N TYR A 802 -19.77 -36.71 -6.24
CA TYR A 802 -20.41 -35.49 -5.73
C TYR A 802 -21.62 -35.80 -4.84
N ALA A 803 -22.13 -34.77 -4.17
CA ALA A 803 -23.32 -34.88 -3.33
C ALA A 803 -24.50 -34.12 -3.95
N ASP A 804 -25.69 -34.71 -3.88
CA ASP A 804 -26.95 -34.14 -4.35
C ASP A 804 -27.89 -33.82 -3.18
N LEU A 805 -29.13 -33.39 -3.48
CA LEU A 805 -30.12 -33.07 -2.43
C LEU A 805 -30.50 -34.27 -1.55
N GLU A 806 -30.35 -35.50 -2.03
CA GLU A 806 -30.57 -36.70 -1.21
C GLU A 806 -29.47 -36.82 -0.14
N GLN A 807 -28.21 -36.58 -0.50
CA GLN A 807 -27.13 -36.56 0.50
C GLN A 807 -27.25 -35.35 1.45
N ALA A 808 -27.64 -34.17 0.96
CA ALA A 808 -27.94 -33.04 1.85
C ALA A 808 -29.06 -33.36 2.85
N LEU A 809 -30.09 -34.10 2.43
CA LEU A 809 -31.17 -34.54 3.30
C LEU A 809 -30.64 -35.46 4.42
N LYS A 810 -29.85 -36.49 4.06
CA LYS A 810 -29.23 -37.41 5.03
C LYS A 810 -28.36 -36.68 6.05
N VAL A 811 -27.58 -35.69 5.62
CA VAL A 811 -26.76 -34.87 6.53
C VAL A 811 -27.65 -34.04 7.46
N LYS A 812 -28.75 -33.45 6.97
CA LYS A 812 -29.71 -32.73 7.83
C LYS A 812 -30.40 -33.67 8.83
N GLU A 813 -30.68 -34.91 8.47
CA GLU A 813 -31.23 -35.92 9.38
C GLU A 813 -30.24 -36.23 10.51
N ILE A 814 -28.95 -36.38 10.19
CA ILE A 814 -27.89 -36.56 11.20
C ILE A 814 -27.83 -35.34 12.13
N LEU A 815 -27.83 -34.12 11.57
CA LEU A 815 -27.80 -32.89 12.38
C LEU A 815 -29.02 -32.79 13.31
N GLN A 816 -30.21 -33.14 12.83
CA GLN A 816 -31.41 -33.18 13.66
C GLN A 816 -31.34 -34.26 14.73
N ALA A 817 -30.81 -35.44 14.40
CA ALA A 817 -30.61 -36.53 15.36
C ALA A 817 -29.62 -36.14 16.47
N ILE A 818 -28.56 -35.40 16.15
CA ILE A 818 -27.59 -34.86 17.13
C ILE A 818 -28.30 -33.93 18.13
N VAL A 819 -29.10 -32.98 17.63
CA VAL A 819 -29.86 -32.07 18.50
C VAL A 819 -30.85 -32.85 19.37
N LYS A 820 -31.66 -33.71 18.75
CA LYS A 820 -32.66 -34.53 19.44
C LYS A 820 -32.04 -35.43 20.51
N SER A 821 -30.89 -36.05 20.22
CA SER A 821 -30.19 -36.90 21.18
C SER A 821 -29.73 -36.12 22.41
N SER A 822 -29.21 -34.90 22.20
CA SER A 822 -28.77 -34.05 23.31
C SER A 822 -29.94 -33.49 24.12
N GLU A 823 -31.10 -33.25 23.50
CA GLU A 823 -32.31 -32.78 24.19
C GLU A 823 -32.99 -33.90 24.97
N ASP A 824 -33.15 -35.07 24.36
CA ASP A 824 -33.81 -36.24 24.97
C ASP A 824 -32.88 -36.99 25.96
N GLY A 825 -31.56 -36.77 25.89
CA GLY A 825 -30.57 -37.47 26.70
C GLY A 825 -30.43 -38.97 26.38
N ARG A 826 -30.76 -39.38 25.16
CA ARG A 826 -30.79 -40.80 24.74
C ARG A 826 -30.18 -41.02 23.36
N ARG A 827 -29.82 -42.28 23.08
CA ARG A 827 -29.37 -42.74 21.75
C ARG A 827 -30.50 -42.62 20.74
N VAL A 828 -30.16 -42.16 19.54
CA VAL A 828 -31.04 -42.07 18.36
C VAL A 828 -30.56 -43.08 17.33
N GLU A 829 -31.46 -43.94 16.88
CA GLU A 829 -31.24 -44.85 15.75
C GLU A 829 -31.56 -44.10 14.45
N MET A 830 -30.69 -44.22 13.45
CA MET A 830 -30.87 -43.64 12.12
C MET A 830 -31.67 -44.61 11.25
N GLN A 831 -32.59 -44.08 10.43
CA GLN A 831 -33.45 -44.87 9.54
C GLN A 831 -32.84 -45.06 8.15
#